data_AF-A0A0V8S7T2-F1
#
_entry.id   AF-A0A0V8S7T2-F1
#
_cell.length_a   1.000
_cell.length_b   1.000
_cell.length_c   1.000
_cell.angle_alpha   90.00
_cell.angle_beta   90.00
_cell.angle_gamma   90.00
#
_symmetry.space_group_name_H-M   'P 1'
#
loop_
_entity.id
_entity.type
_entity.pdbx_description
1 polymer ?
#
loop_
_entity_poly.entity_id
_entity_poly.type
_entity_poly.pdbx_seq_one_letter_code
_entity_poly.pdbx_strand_id
1 'polypeptide(L)'
;MATAALVVTPVVAIGTAAGAAEPEVVLSASFDDGTLSGWTPSGDVELGYVEVDGGRALQVTDRTLDFEGIESPALDVTAGTTYTFTMKARLAEGTDGTADVRFVAKPDYTWIGDTTIDADGWTTVTGTFTPTADASRTVYLGTSHLSGDTAAAGDPGTPYTYLVDDVEVTATPADPGTGEPPAQVDLTFDFEDGTLQGWEPRATQEGAATVEVVGSGAHGGDHAARVADRVHQGQGIQLPVTDVLTPGAQYEYEAWLRFEEDPGTLVLSARTETDGASTYANIATLAGVTTEWTRVGGIFTMPAFGTAAELYLETQYDGGNAGNTSTFLLDDVSIATPQVEVEDLTPLRDTVPFPLGVAIDQRETLGSSRDLMTRHFSQVTAENHMKPYAWYDADRNFRMDPQAKAILDTAVAQDQRVYGHVLVWHGQNPGQTDADPDTGTPANPGWMFLDENGVQLTSSPQDQALLRERMRTHIFSVAQTLADAYGPFGSDTNPLVAWDVVNEVVADGGENPDGMRRSAWFAILGEEFVDLAFRYADEAFNDEYAAPGTDRPVTLFINDYSTEAIGKQDRYFALVSRLLERGVPVDGVGHQFHVSLSTPVSALEAALTRFEALPVTQAVTELDVATGTPVTEARLIEQGYYYRDAFELFRDKADSLFSVTVWGLFDGRSWVNDNGAPLLFDDRLQAKPAYYGAAGLELPGRIASAESFGGELAVDAAALEAPEWDQLPLEPIGEDGAAGGLQTRWTADGLTVLAQVPAGTDALRVTVGTTTYEVPRTGEGDLPAVWAEHGDGLRVVLRAPLDGAAQGDVLAFNLGVVRGEQVTSWSGRAGSLALVEPLSYLEVPAAAAGVPEVDGVVDAAWDGVPAVTTGKQTSGTGTATAQVRTLWDADTLYVLAEVTDPSVDATATQPWERDSVEIYVDAGNSKNGAYLPTDMQLRVGADGEVTFGNGPADQGDRVRTATAATDDGYVVEVAVDLLERGGEGTFHGVDFQVNDATGGSRIGITNWADPTGQGYQSTARWGVARLVAAPTPEPEGPATAAPTAPVLSHDNWDGDGDFRVLSSMWWGQNAEQLTLLENGQPIATRDVVDATPALQVVSFDVAGRLDGTYVYEVVATNRHGSTTSAALTVDVRNARPAPPVLWHDNWDGDGSYTVTMNMWWGTNATTYRLYEDGVLVDTQALTPRGRDAQSAVTRLTGRSPGVHVYTAELSNAAGTTRSVPLPVLVWRR
;
A
#
# COMPACT_ATOMS: atom_id res chain seq x y z
N MET A 1 -57.42 -39.02 32.25
CA MET A 1 -58.60 -38.44 31.58
C MET A 1 -58.34 -36.95 31.40
N ALA A 2 -58.51 -36.47 30.18
CA ALA A 2 -58.53 -35.07 29.74
C ALA A 2 -57.25 -34.22 29.95
N THR A 3 -56.42 -34.18 28.91
CA THR A 3 -55.48 -33.08 28.64
C THR A 3 -56.03 -32.27 27.47
N ALA A 4 -56.30 -30.99 27.72
CA ALA A 4 -56.61 -29.99 26.71
C ALA A 4 -55.30 -29.26 26.37
N ALA A 5 -54.90 -29.30 25.10
CA ALA A 5 -53.77 -28.53 24.58
C ALA A 5 -54.29 -27.19 24.05
N LEU A 6 -53.71 -26.11 24.55
CA LEU A 6 -53.92 -24.73 24.11
C LEU A 6 -52.97 -24.48 22.93
N VAL A 7 -53.52 -24.04 21.79
CA VAL A 7 -52.76 -23.63 20.60
C VAL A 7 -52.12 -22.27 20.87
N VAL A 8 -50.80 -22.15 20.69
CA VAL A 8 -50.07 -20.88 20.72
C VAL A 8 -49.51 -20.65 19.31
N THR A 9 -50.05 -19.64 18.63
CA THR A 9 -49.50 -19.05 17.40
C THR A 9 -48.28 -18.19 17.73
N PRO A 10 -47.16 -18.28 17.00
CA PRO A 10 -46.07 -17.32 17.13
C PRO A 10 -46.47 -16.00 16.49
N VAL A 11 -46.24 -14.90 17.21
CA VAL A 11 -46.32 -13.52 16.70
C VAL A 11 -44.93 -13.18 16.18
N VAL A 12 -44.81 -12.98 14.86
CA VAL A 12 -43.61 -12.40 14.24
C VAL A 12 -43.59 -10.91 14.54
N ALA A 13 -42.52 -10.43 15.16
CA ALA A 13 -42.29 -9.01 15.36
C ALA A 13 -41.80 -8.40 14.04
N ILE A 14 -42.54 -7.42 13.53
CA ILE A 14 -42.23 -6.70 12.30
C ILE A 14 -41.16 -5.66 12.65
N GLY A 15 -39.90 -5.93 12.29
CA GLY A 15 -38.83 -4.94 12.27
C GLY A 15 -38.99 -4.05 11.03
N THR A 16 -38.99 -2.74 11.21
CA THR A 16 -38.96 -1.78 10.11
C THR A 16 -37.58 -1.80 9.47
N ALA A 17 -37.51 -2.09 8.17
CA ALA A 17 -36.28 -2.05 7.37
C ALA A 17 -35.56 -0.71 7.52
N ALA A 18 -34.25 -0.75 7.74
CA ALA A 18 -33.38 0.40 7.61
C ALA A 18 -33.33 0.82 6.13
N GLY A 19 -33.43 2.12 5.87
CA GLY A 19 -33.39 2.64 4.50
C GLY A 19 -32.04 2.37 3.85
N ALA A 20 -32.06 1.84 2.63
CA ALA A 20 -30.87 1.74 1.79
C ALA A 20 -30.21 3.13 1.66
N ALA A 21 -28.86 3.16 1.62
CA ALA A 21 -28.14 4.38 1.26
C ALA A 21 -28.69 4.91 -0.07
N GLU A 22 -29.09 6.18 -0.11
CA GLU A 22 -29.66 6.75 -1.32
C GLU A 22 -28.59 6.77 -2.44
N PRO A 23 -28.93 6.30 -3.65
CA PRO A 23 -28.00 6.35 -4.77
C PRO A 23 -27.55 7.79 -5.05
N GLU A 24 -26.25 8.04 -5.02
CA GLU A 24 -25.67 9.35 -5.31
C GLU A 24 -25.57 9.55 -6.82
N VAL A 25 -26.07 10.67 -7.35
CA VAL A 25 -25.96 10.98 -8.78
C VAL A 25 -24.53 11.41 -9.11
N VAL A 26 -23.79 10.53 -9.79
CA VAL A 26 -22.40 10.74 -10.25
C VAL A 26 -22.36 11.53 -11.55
N LEU A 27 -23.31 11.27 -12.45
CA LEU A 27 -23.44 11.95 -13.73
C LEU A 27 -24.92 12.07 -14.07
N SER A 28 -25.37 13.25 -14.49
CA SER A 28 -26.72 13.46 -15.01
C SER A 28 -26.71 14.41 -16.19
N ALA A 29 -27.47 14.09 -17.24
CA ALA A 29 -27.65 14.91 -18.42
C ALA A 29 -29.06 14.72 -19.02
N SER A 30 -29.91 15.73 -18.87
CA SER A 30 -31.25 15.78 -19.50
C SER A 30 -31.28 16.53 -20.83
N PHE A 31 -30.19 17.18 -21.25
CA PHE A 31 -30.03 17.94 -22.50
C PHE A 31 -31.04 19.08 -22.79
N ASP A 32 -32.04 19.30 -21.93
CA ASP A 32 -33.07 20.33 -22.06
C ASP A 32 -32.53 21.76 -22.14
N ASP A 33 -31.38 22.01 -21.51
CA ASP A 33 -30.70 23.31 -21.53
C ASP A 33 -29.89 23.56 -22.82
N GLY A 34 -29.77 22.56 -23.69
CA GLY A 34 -28.99 22.60 -24.92
C GLY A 34 -27.48 22.54 -24.71
N THR A 35 -27.02 22.04 -23.55
CA THR A 35 -25.61 21.75 -23.27
C THR A 35 -25.33 20.25 -23.31
N LEU A 36 -24.09 19.88 -23.64
CA LEU A 36 -23.68 18.46 -23.74
C LEU A 36 -23.37 17.84 -22.37
N SER A 37 -23.40 18.62 -21.27
CA SER A 37 -23.07 18.14 -19.92
C SER A 37 -21.78 17.32 -19.83
N GLY A 38 -20.76 17.71 -20.61
CA GLY A 38 -19.45 17.03 -20.67
C GLY A 38 -19.36 15.85 -21.64
N TRP A 39 -20.47 15.41 -22.24
CA TRP A 39 -20.46 14.38 -23.28
C TRP A 39 -19.80 14.87 -24.57
N THR A 40 -19.09 13.96 -25.25
CA THR A 40 -18.36 14.24 -26.49
C THR A 40 -18.69 13.22 -27.57
N PRO A 41 -18.45 13.52 -28.87
CA PRO A 41 -18.58 12.53 -29.92
C PRO A 41 -17.58 11.38 -29.74
N SER A 42 -18.07 10.15 -29.80
CA SER A 42 -17.25 8.94 -29.95
C SER A 42 -17.24 8.53 -31.42
N GLY A 43 -16.12 8.75 -32.12
CA GLY A 43 -16.01 8.51 -33.56
C GLY A 43 -16.59 9.65 -34.43
N ASP A 44 -16.85 9.36 -35.70
CA ASP A 44 -17.18 10.37 -36.73
C ASP A 44 -18.70 10.67 -36.80
N VAL A 45 -19.31 11.05 -35.67
CA VAL A 45 -20.74 11.44 -35.59
C VAL A 45 -20.94 12.95 -35.36
N GLU A 46 -22.07 13.48 -35.80
CA GLU A 46 -22.47 14.86 -35.51
C GLU A 46 -23.51 14.90 -34.37
N LEU A 47 -23.20 15.69 -33.33
CA LEU A 47 -24.10 15.91 -32.19
C LEU A 47 -24.90 17.20 -32.37
N GLY A 48 -26.21 17.10 -32.24
CA GLY A 48 -27.15 18.23 -32.29
C GLY A 48 -28.28 18.06 -31.28
N TYR A 49 -29.26 18.95 -31.30
CA TYR A 49 -30.45 18.84 -30.43
C TYR A 49 -31.71 18.90 -31.26
N VAL A 50 -32.72 18.15 -30.83
CA VAL A 50 -34.05 18.18 -31.43
C VAL A 50 -35.10 18.43 -30.35
N GLU A 51 -36.07 19.29 -30.68
CA GLU A 51 -37.25 19.52 -29.83
C GLU A 51 -38.19 18.31 -29.97
N VAL A 52 -38.43 17.62 -28.86
CA VAL A 52 -39.20 16.38 -28.82
C VAL A 52 -39.99 16.31 -27.51
N ASP A 53 -41.27 15.94 -27.60
CA ASP A 53 -42.17 15.74 -26.46
C ASP A 53 -42.25 16.90 -25.44
N GLY A 54 -41.90 18.12 -25.85
CA GLY A 54 -41.95 19.33 -25.01
C GLY A 54 -40.63 19.72 -24.34
N GLY A 55 -39.54 18.98 -24.59
CA GLY A 55 -38.17 19.27 -24.17
C GLY A 55 -37.16 19.10 -25.32
N ARG A 56 -35.86 19.02 -25.01
CA ARG A 56 -34.79 18.78 -25.98
C ARG A 56 -34.03 17.49 -25.67
N ALA A 57 -33.94 16.61 -26.66
CA ALA A 57 -33.05 15.46 -26.61
C ALA A 57 -31.77 15.69 -27.40
N LEU A 58 -30.70 15.00 -27.01
CA LEU A 58 -29.48 14.92 -27.78
C LEU A 58 -29.71 14.05 -29.03
N GLN A 59 -29.42 14.61 -30.20
CA GLN A 59 -29.51 13.93 -31.48
C GLN A 59 -28.11 13.54 -31.96
N VAL A 60 -27.92 12.25 -32.22
CA VAL A 60 -26.68 11.70 -32.79
C VAL A 60 -26.94 11.36 -34.26
N THR A 61 -26.27 12.07 -35.16
CA THR A 61 -26.53 12.01 -36.61
C THR A 61 -25.39 11.27 -37.34
N ASP A 62 -25.75 10.62 -38.44
CA ASP A 62 -24.82 9.95 -39.36
C ASP A 62 -23.98 8.82 -38.73
N ARG A 63 -24.50 8.14 -37.70
CA ARG A 63 -23.84 6.95 -37.14
C ARG A 63 -23.76 5.86 -38.21
N THR A 64 -22.56 5.32 -38.45
CA THR A 64 -22.35 4.22 -39.42
C THR A 64 -21.69 2.99 -38.81
N LEU A 65 -20.91 3.13 -37.73
CA LEU A 65 -20.22 2.04 -37.04
C LEU A 65 -20.81 1.77 -35.65
N ASP A 66 -20.67 0.55 -35.15
CA ASP A 66 -21.27 0.11 -33.88
C ASP A 66 -20.63 0.67 -32.61
N PHE A 67 -19.43 1.23 -32.75
CA PHE A 67 -18.74 1.97 -31.70
C PHE A 67 -18.84 3.51 -31.85
N GLU A 68 -19.55 4.00 -32.87
CA GLU A 68 -19.81 5.42 -33.08
C GLU A 68 -21.03 5.90 -32.28
N GLY A 69 -20.90 7.01 -31.57
CA GLY A 69 -21.94 7.53 -30.69
C GLY A 69 -21.49 8.67 -29.78
N ILE A 70 -21.86 8.61 -28.51
CA ILE A 70 -21.48 9.62 -27.50
C ILE A 70 -20.60 8.98 -26.43
N GLU A 71 -19.68 9.74 -25.84
CA GLU A 71 -18.79 9.32 -24.76
C GLU A 71 -18.86 10.28 -23.57
N SER A 72 -18.90 9.72 -22.36
CA SER A 72 -18.95 10.45 -21.10
C SER A 72 -17.63 11.15 -20.78
N PRO A 73 -17.62 12.14 -19.87
CA PRO A 73 -16.42 12.51 -19.13
C PRO A 73 -15.79 11.29 -18.44
N ALA A 74 -14.53 11.42 -18.03
CA ALA A 74 -13.90 10.44 -17.16
C ALA A 74 -14.64 10.38 -15.81
N LEU A 75 -15.04 9.18 -15.42
CA LEU A 75 -15.70 8.84 -14.17
C LEU A 75 -14.67 8.16 -13.28
N ASP A 76 -14.38 8.72 -12.12
CA ASP A 76 -13.55 8.07 -11.12
C ASP A 76 -14.42 7.03 -10.40
N VAL A 77 -14.20 5.76 -10.74
CA VAL A 77 -14.96 4.66 -10.16
C VAL A 77 -14.16 3.98 -9.05
N THR A 78 -14.85 3.62 -7.98
CA THR A 78 -14.28 3.02 -6.78
C THR A 78 -14.57 1.52 -6.74
N ALA A 79 -13.58 0.71 -6.42
CA ALA A 79 -13.69 -0.73 -6.27
C ALA A 79 -14.85 -1.09 -5.32
N GLY A 80 -15.71 -2.02 -5.74
CA GLY A 80 -16.84 -2.48 -4.91
C GLY A 80 -18.08 -1.57 -4.91
N THR A 81 -17.99 -0.31 -5.33
CA THR A 81 -19.15 0.58 -5.54
C THR A 81 -19.93 0.15 -6.78
N THR A 82 -21.24 -0.03 -6.65
CA THR A 82 -22.08 -0.39 -7.80
C THR A 82 -22.60 0.86 -8.47
N TYR A 83 -22.24 1.05 -9.74
CA TYR A 83 -22.70 2.17 -10.56
C TYR A 83 -23.87 1.71 -11.42
N THR A 84 -25.03 2.37 -11.30
CA THR A 84 -26.21 2.11 -12.13
C THR A 84 -26.28 3.15 -13.23
N PHE A 85 -26.25 2.71 -14.49
CA PHE A 85 -26.37 3.55 -15.68
C PHE A 85 -27.81 3.48 -16.17
N THR A 86 -28.39 4.63 -16.47
CA THR A 86 -29.71 4.74 -17.09
C THR A 86 -29.70 5.83 -18.16
N MET A 87 -30.49 5.63 -19.22
CA MET A 87 -30.85 6.69 -20.17
C MET A 87 -32.14 6.34 -20.90
N LYS A 88 -32.78 7.32 -21.54
CA LYS A 88 -33.78 7.09 -22.57
C LYS A 88 -33.15 7.19 -23.95
N ALA A 89 -33.44 6.21 -24.81
CA ALA A 89 -33.02 6.25 -26.21
C ALA A 89 -34.16 5.83 -27.15
N ARG A 90 -34.13 6.37 -28.38
CA ARG A 90 -35.00 5.93 -29.48
C ARG A 90 -34.40 6.27 -30.84
N LEU A 91 -34.85 5.62 -31.90
CA LEU A 91 -34.51 6.03 -33.26
C LEU A 91 -35.24 7.33 -33.64
N ALA A 92 -34.63 8.14 -34.51
CA ALA A 92 -35.27 9.36 -34.99
C ALA A 92 -36.48 9.03 -35.88
N GLU A 93 -37.49 9.90 -35.87
CA GLU A 93 -38.72 9.73 -36.65
C GLU A 93 -38.40 9.54 -38.15
N GLY A 94 -38.96 8.48 -38.74
CA GLY A 94 -38.71 8.10 -40.15
C GLY A 94 -37.54 7.13 -40.37
N THR A 95 -36.90 6.64 -39.30
CA THR A 95 -35.93 5.54 -39.36
C THR A 95 -36.67 4.19 -39.31
N ASP A 96 -36.59 3.41 -40.40
CA ASP A 96 -37.22 2.09 -40.48
C ASP A 96 -36.33 1.02 -39.84
N GLY A 97 -36.90 0.18 -38.96
CA GLY A 97 -36.22 -0.94 -38.32
C GLY A 97 -35.97 -0.72 -36.82
N THR A 98 -35.06 -1.51 -36.26
CA THR A 98 -34.70 -1.52 -34.84
C THR A 98 -33.17 -1.57 -34.69
N ALA A 99 -32.62 -1.04 -33.60
CA ALA A 99 -31.20 -1.18 -33.27
C ALA A 99 -31.03 -1.53 -31.79
N ASP A 100 -30.06 -2.37 -31.45
CA ASP A 100 -29.69 -2.63 -30.06
C ASP A 100 -28.78 -1.51 -29.56
N VAL A 101 -28.91 -1.12 -28.30
CA VAL A 101 -28.19 -0.01 -27.67
C VAL A 101 -27.72 -0.39 -26.27
N ARG A 102 -26.48 0.00 -25.94
CA ARG A 102 -25.79 -0.38 -24.69
C ARG A 102 -24.79 0.69 -24.25
N PHE A 103 -24.51 0.77 -22.95
CA PHE A 103 -23.32 1.48 -22.46
C PHE A 103 -22.10 0.55 -22.54
N VAL A 104 -20.91 1.11 -22.76
CA VAL A 104 -19.65 0.35 -22.86
C VAL A 104 -18.53 1.08 -22.12
N ALA A 105 -18.00 0.48 -21.05
CA ALA A 105 -16.93 1.05 -20.22
C ALA A 105 -15.53 0.73 -20.76
N LYS A 106 -14.67 1.75 -20.89
CA LYS A 106 -13.26 1.67 -21.32
C LYS A 106 -12.30 1.62 -20.13
N PRO A 107 -11.06 1.08 -20.29
CA PRO A 107 -10.50 0.44 -21.49
C PRO A 107 -10.95 -1.00 -21.75
N ASP A 108 -11.68 -1.65 -20.84
CA ASP A 108 -11.95 -3.10 -20.93
C ASP A 108 -13.08 -3.47 -21.91
N TYR A 109 -13.79 -2.46 -22.44
CA TYR A 109 -14.93 -2.59 -23.33
C TYR A 109 -16.08 -3.43 -22.75
N THR A 110 -16.30 -3.33 -21.44
CA THR A 110 -17.36 -4.03 -20.71
C THR A 110 -18.73 -3.47 -21.06
N TRP A 111 -19.65 -4.33 -21.52
CA TRP A 111 -21.03 -3.94 -21.83
C TRP A 111 -21.85 -3.75 -20.54
N ILE A 112 -22.62 -2.68 -20.48
CA ILE A 112 -23.45 -2.29 -19.34
C ILE A 112 -24.85 -1.98 -19.85
N GLY A 113 -25.79 -2.90 -19.58
CA GLY A 113 -27.15 -2.86 -20.14
C GLY A 113 -27.17 -3.18 -21.64
N ASP A 114 -28.25 -3.77 -22.14
CA ASP A 114 -28.48 -3.98 -23.57
C ASP A 114 -29.98 -4.04 -23.82
N THR A 115 -30.48 -3.25 -24.76
CA THR A 115 -31.89 -3.28 -25.15
C THR A 115 -32.06 -2.85 -26.60
N THR A 116 -33.17 -3.22 -27.20
CA THR A 116 -33.53 -2.81 -28.57
C THR A 116 -34.36 -1.52 -28.54
N ILE A 117 -34.06 -0.59 -29.45
CA ILE A 117 -34.79 0.65 -29.69
C ILE A 117 -35.38 0.69 -31.10
N ASP A 118 -36.49 1.41 -31.25
CA ASP A 118 -37.15 1.70 -32.52
C ASP A 118 -37.58 3.17 -32.58
N ALA A 119 -38.34 3.55 -33.62
CA ALA A 119 -38.83 4.91 -33.80
C ALA A 119 -40.22 5.16 -33.16
N ASP A 120 -40.87 4.13 -32.59
CA ASP A 120 -42.25 4.20 -32.10
C ASP A 120 -42.35 4.81 -30.69
N GLY A 121 -41.25 4.84 -29.92
CA GLY A 121 -41.23 5.48 -28.61
C GLY A 121 -39.87 5.47 -27.91
N TRP A 122 -39.80 6.18 -26.77
CA TRP A 122 -38.63 6.17 -25.88
C TRP A 122 -38.51 4.83 -25.16
N THR A 123 -37.29 4.28 -25.15
CA THR A 123 -36.94 3.07 -24.40
C THR A 123 -35.90 3.41 -23.35
N THR A 124 -36.06 2.90 -22.13
CA THR A 124 -35.05 3.05 -21.08
C THR A 124 -33.97 1.98 -21.24
N VAL A 125 -32.72 2.42 -21.37
CA VAL A 125 -31.54 1.56 -21.35
C VAL A 125 -30.97 1.60 -19.93
N THR A 126 -30.77 0.44 -19.30
CA THR A 126 -30.24 0.38 -17.94
C THR A 126 -29.31 -0.81 -17.73
N GLY A 127 -28.29 -0.64 -16.89
CA GLY A 127 -27.39 -1.70 -16.45
C GLY A 127 -26.51 -1.27 -15.28
N THR A 128 -25.88 -2.22 -14.60
CA THR A 128 -24.98 -1.95 -13.47
C THR A 128 -23.54 -2.33 -13.80
N PHE A 129 -22.60 -1.64 -13.17
CA PHE A 129 -21.17 -1.90 -13.27
C PHE A 129 -20.50 -1.73 -11.91
N THR A 130 -19.79 -2.75 -11.47
CA THR A 130 -19.02 -2.74 -10.21
C THR A 130 -17.55 -2.98 -10.56
N PRO A 131 -16.68 -1.95 -10.48
CA PRO A 131 -15.27 -2.13 -10.78
C PRO A 131 -14.60 -2.96 -9.69
N THR A 132 -13.58 -3.72 -10.07
CA THR A 132 -12.78 -4.54 -9.15
C THR A 132 -11.54 -3.83 -8.60
N ALA A 133 -11.27 -2.61 -9.07
CA ALA A 133 -10.18 -1.73 -8.64
C ALA A 133 -10.56 -0.27 -8.92
N ASP A 134 -10.03 0.64 -8.11
CA ASP A 134 -10.20 2.08 -8.32
C ASP A 134 -9.55 2.48 -9.65
N ALA A 135 -10.31 3.18 -10.50
CA ALA A 135 -9.83 3.58 -11.80
C ALA A 135 -10.65 4.74 -12.37
N SER A 136 -10.02 5.56 -13.21
CA SER A 136 -10.74 6.51 -14.05
C SER A 136 -11.23 5.79 -15.31
N ARG A 137 -12.52 5.85 -15.60
CA ARG A 137 -13.18 5.13 -16.71
C ARG A 137 -13.98 6.11 -17.56
N THR A 138 -13.97 5.95 -18.88
CA THR A 138 -14.96 6.60 -19.76
C THR A 138 -15.97 5.57 -20.24
N VAL A 139 -17.22 6.00 -20.44
CA VAL A 139 -18.30 5.16 -20.93
C VAL A 139 -18.80 5.74 -22.23
N TYR A 140 -18.76 4.95 -23.30
CA TYR A 140 -19.36 5.34 -24.57
C TYR A 140 -20.64 4.55 -24.82
N LEU A 141 -21.50 5.10 -25.68
CA LEU A 141 -22.74 4.46 -26.08
C LEU A 141 -22.56 3.72 -27.41
N GLY A 142 -22.72 2.39 -27.36
CA GLY A 142 -22.66 1.52 -28.54
C GLY A 142 -24.04 1.18 -29.07
N THR A 143 -24.18 1.09 -30.39
CA THR A 143 -25.45 0.72 -31.05
C THR A 143 -25.22 -0.32 -32.14
N SER A 144 -26.16 -1.22 -32.41
CA SER A 144 -26.08 -2.19 -33.53
C SER A 144 -26.42 -1.54 -34.87
N HIS A 145 -26.17 -2.22 -35.99
CA HIS A 145 -26.81 -1.84 -37.25
C HIS A 145 -28.34 -2.01 -37.19
N LEU A 146 -29.06 -1.30 -38.05
CA LEU A 146 -30.53 -1.43 -38.16
C LEU A 146 -30.92 -2.86 -38.56
N SER A 147 -32.02 -3.35 -38.01
CA SER A 147 -32.56 -4.67 -38.35
C SER A 147 -32.89 -4.75 -39.84
N GLY A 148 -32.22 -5.69 -40.53
CA GLY A 148 -32.28 -5.85 -41.98
C GLY A 148 -31.05 -5.35 -42.73
N ASP A 149 -30.13 -4.65 -42.06
CA ASP A 149 -28.79 -4.39 -42.61
C ASP A 149 -27.97 -5.70 -42.63
N THR A 150 -27.15 -5.86 -43.67
CA THR A 150 -26.30 -7.04 -43.88
C THR A 150 -24.82 -6.75 -43.66
N ALA A 151 -24.46 -5.52 -43.30
CA ALA A 151 -23.11 -5.15 -42.89
C ALA A 151 -22.69 -5.92 -41.63
N ALA A 152 -21.43 -6.36 -41.58
CA ALA A 152 -20.88 -7.03 -40.41
C ALA A 152 -20.58 -6.01 -39.29
N ALA A 153 -20.46 -6.51 -38.06
CA ALA A 153 -19.98 -5.70 -36.93
C ALA A 153 -18.59 -5.10 -37.26
N GLY A 154 -18.39 -3.82 -36.96
CA GLY A 154 -17.19 -3.06 -37.32
C GLY A 154 -17.07 -2.60 -38.79
N ASP A 155 -17.99 -2.97 -39.68
CA ASP A 155 -18.09 -2.40 -41.04
C ASP A 155 -19.16 -1.27 -41.06
N PRO A 156 -18.99 -0.21 -41.87
CA PRO A 156 -20.00 0.85 -41.99
C PRO A 156 -21.33 0.31 -42.51
N GLY A 157 -22.37 0.44 -41.69
CA GLY A 157 -23.75 0.12 -42.02
C GLY A 157 -24.49 1.30 -42.64
N THR A 158 -25.79 1.13 -42.83
CA THR A 158 -26.71 2.18 -43.27
C THR A 158 -26.72 3.30 -42.24
N PRO A 159 -26.38 4.55 -42.61
CA PRO A 159 -26.39 5.66 -41.67
C PRO A 159 -27.78 5.88 -41.10
N TYR A 160 -27.88 6.05 -39.79
CA TYR A 160 -29.13 6.41 -39.13
C TYR A 160 -28.91 7.36 -37.96
N THR A 161 -30.00 7.98 -37.53
CA THR A 161 -30.03 8.94 -36.43
C THR A 161 -30.78 8.36 -35.26
N TYR A 162 -30.25 8.54 -34.06
CA TYR A 162 -30.92 8.18 -32.82
C TYR A 162 -30.87 9.34 -31.82
N LEU A 163 -31.79 9.32 -30.87
CA LEU A 163 -31.96 10.33 -29.84
C LEU A 163 -31.64 9.72 -28.48
N VAL A 164 -30.98 10.51 -27.62
CA VAL A 164 -30.68 10.16 -26.23
C VAL A 164 -31.17 11.28 -25.33
N ASP A 165 -31.78 10.90 -24.22
CA ASP A 165 -32.30 11.82 -23.22
C ASP A 165 -32.21 11.20 -21.81
N ASP A 166 -32.34 12.03 -20.77
CA ASP A 166 -32.37 11.62 -19.36
C ASP A 166 -31.25 10.62 -18.98
N VAL A 167 -29.99 10.93 -19.30
CA VAL A 167 -28.86 10.09 -18.89
C VAL A 167 -28.57 10.31 -17.42
N GLU A 168 -28.53 9.24 -16.63
CA GLU A 168 -28.21 9.29 -15.20
C GLU A 168 -27.34 8.09 -14.81
N VAL A 169 -26.23 8.39 -14.13
CA VAL A 169 -25.35 7.42 -13.50
C VAL A 169 -25.40 7.67 -12.01
N THR A 170 -25.82 6.67 -11.25
CA THR A 170 -25.79 6.72 -9.79
C THR A 170 -24.76 5.77 -9.23
N ALA A 171 -24.05 6.19 -8.18
CA ALA A 171 -23.20 5.35 -7.37
C ALA A 171 -23.99 4.90 -6.14
N THR A 172 -23.96 3.60 -5.89
CA THR A 172 -24.33 3.04 -4.60
C THR A 172 -23.03 2.50 -4.00
N PRO A 173 -22.44 3.21 -3.02
CA PRO A 173 -21.27 2.71 -2.29
C PRO A 173 -21.54 1.29 -1.80
N ALA A 174 -20.49 0.47 -1.72
CA ALA A 174 -20.58 -0.69 -0.85
C ALA A 174 -20.89 -0.15 0.56
N ASP A 175 -22.05 -0.51 1.12
CA ASP A 175 -22.38 -0.20 2.50
C ASP A 175 -21.22 -0.66 3.38
N PRO A 176 -20.50 0.25 4.08
CA PRO A 176 -19.46 -0.11 5.03
C PRO A 176 -20.18 -0.73 6.22
N GLY A 177 -20.46 -2.03 6.08
CA GLY A 177 -21.58 -2.68 6.74
C GLY A 177 -21.94 -2.18 8.12
N THR A 178 -23.22 -1.82 8.27
CA THR A 178 -23.99 -2.59 9.27
C THR A 178 -24.05 -4.03 8.78
N GLY A 179 -22.94 -4.74 8.95
CA GLY A 179 -22.80 -6.13 8.57
C GLY A 179 -23.70 -6.97 9.45
N GLU A 180 -24.99 -7.05 9.14
CA GLU A 180 -25.60 -8.35 9.15
C GLU A 180 -25.12 -9.02 7.86
N PRO A 181 -24.31 -10.08 7.94
CA PRO A 181 -24.19 -10.93 6.77
C PRO A 181 -25.58 -11.48 6.45
N PRO A 182 -25.78 -12.08 5.26
CA PRO A 182 -26.87 -13.02 5.14
C PRO A 182 -26.88 -13.93 6.37
N ALA A 183 -28.03 -13.99 7.06
CA ALA A 183 -28.22 -15.01 8.07
C ALA A 183 -27.74 -16.35 7.48
N GLN A 184 -27.11 -17.21 8.27
CA GLN A 184 -26.79 -18.55 7.75
C GLN A 184 -28.13 -19.18 7.35
N VAL A 185 -28.33 -19.32 6.05
CA VAL A 185 -29.51 -19.96 5.48
C VAL A 185 -29.15 -21.43 5.38
N ASP A 186 -30.04 -22.27 5.88
CA ASP A 186 -30.02 -23.72 5.70
C ASP A 186 -31.47 -24.18 5.59
N LEU A 187 -32.03 -24.01 4.40
CA LEU A 187 -33.40 -24.43 4.10
C LEU A 187 -33.34 -25.81 3.48
N THR A 188 -34.07 -26.75 4.06
CA THR A 188 -34.23 -28.10 3.53
C THR A 188 -35.70 -28.44 3.36
N PHE A 189 -36.07 -28.95 2.19
CA PHE A 189 -37.44 -29.34 1.86
C PHE A 189 -37.46 -30.77 1.32
N ASP A 190 -37.95 -31.70 2.15
CA ASP A 190 -38.07 -33.13 1.85
C ASP A 190 -39.53 -33.58 1.64
N PHE A 191 -40.51 -32.71 1.90
CA PHE A 191 -41.95 -32.97 1.79
C PHE A 191 -42.50 -34.14 2.65
N GLU A 192 -41.69 -34.69 3.55
CA GLU A 192 -42.01 -35.92 4.31
C GLU A 192 -43.10 -35.71 5.37
N ASP A 193 -43.34 -34.47 5.79
CA ASP A 193 -44.43 -34.11 6.69
C ASP A 193 -45.81 -34.07 6.00
N GLY A 194 -45.87 -34.35 4.70
CA GLY A 194 -47.08 -34.35 3.88
C GLY A 194 -47.57 -32.95 3.53
N THR A 195 -46.75 -31.91 3.71
CA THR A 195 -47.05 -30.51 3.36
C THR A 195 -46.08 -29.98 2.30
N LEU A 196 -46.42 -28.86 1.66
CA LEU A 196 -45.54 -28.20 0.69
C LEU A 196 -44.41 -27.39 1.34
N GLN A 197 -44.31 -27.40 2.68
CA GLN A 197 -43.22 -26.76 3.43
C GLN A 197 -42.93 -25.29 3.02
N GLY A 198 -43.97 -24.52 2.66
CA GLY A 198 -43.86 -23.11 2.27
C GLY A 198 -43.81 -22.87 0.76
N TRP A 199 -43.70 -23.91 -0.07
CA TRP A 199 -43.83 -23.79 -1.52
C TRP A 199 -45.29 -23.58 -1.95
N GLU A 200 -45.48 -22.77 -2.98
CA GLU A 200 -46.79 -22.35 -3.49
C GLU A 200 -46.88 -22.48 -5.03
N PRO A 201 -48.09 -22.62 -5.61
CA PRO A 201 -48.27 -22.57 -7.06
C PRO A 201 -47.87 -21.23 -7.66
N ARG A 202 -47.02 -21.27 -8.70
CA ARG A 202 -46.70 -20.08 -9.50
C ARG A 202 -47.74 -19.87 -10.59
N ALA A 203 -48.35 -18.68 -10.60
CA ALA A 203 -49.37 -18.29 -11.55
C ALA A 203 -48.85 -17.36 -12.66
N THR A 204 -49.51 -17.42 -13.81
CA THR A 204 -49.41 -16.43 -14.89
C THR A 204 -50.77 -15.78 -15.11
N GLN A 205 -50.90 -14.92 -16.14
CA GLN A 205 -52.20 -14.37 -16.54
C GLN A 205 -53.22 -15.47 -16.93
N GLU A 206 -52.75 -16.67 -17.26
CA GLU A 206 -53.57 -17.82 -17.64
C GLU A 206 -53.94 -18.73 -16.45
N GLY A 207 -53.60 -18.34 -15.22
CA GLY A 207 -53.88 -19.06 -13.98
C GLY A 207 -52.66 -19.73 -13.38
N ALA A 208 -52.86 -20.55 -12.34
CA ALA A 208 -51.83 -21.28 -11.63
C ALA A 208 -51.79 -22.77 -12.00
N ALA A 209 -50.62 -23.38 -11.86
CA ALA A 209 -50.48 -24.84 -11.90
C ALA A 209 -51.15 -25.51 -10.67
N THR A 210 -51.42 -26.81 -10.76
CA THR A 210 -51.74 -27.63 -9.59
C THR A 210 -50.43 -28.05 -8.91
N VAL A 211 -50.25 -27.70 -7.64
CA VAL A 211 -49.11 -28.15 -6.83
C VAL A 211 -49.61 -28.97 -5.65
N GLU A 212 -49.14 -30.20 -5.50
CA GLU A 212 -49.53 -31.12 -4.44
C GLU A 212 -48.37 -32.01 -3.98
N VAL A 213 -48.42 -32.47 -2.73
CA VAL A 213 -47.50 -33.50 -2.24
C VAL A 213 -48.03 -34.88 -2.61
N VAL A 214 -47.22 -35.71 -3.26
CA VAL A 214 -47.60 -37.05 -3.70
C VAL A 214 -46.75 -38.13 -3.03
N GLY A 215 -47.39 -39.21 -2.61
CA GLY A 215 -46.73 -40.38 -2.01
C GLY A 215 -46.20 -41.41 -3.02
N SER A 216 -46.14 -41.05 -4.31
CA SER A 216 -45.70 -41.97 -5.37
C SER A 216 -44.67 -41.31 -6.28
N GLY A 217 -43.44 -41.85 -6.24
CA GLY A 217 -42.37 -41.43 -7.13
C GLY A 217 -41.51 -40.29 -6.58
N ALA A 218 -41.30 -40.25 -5.25
CA ALA A 218 -40.28 -39.48 -4.55
C ALA A 218 -38.86 -39.99 -4.87
N HIS A 219 -37.85 -39.14 -4.67
CA HIS A 219 -36.43 -39.45 -4.81
C HIS A 219 -35.89 -40.02 -3.49
N GLY A 220 -36.11 -39.27 -2.41
CA GLY A 220 -35.90 -39.65 -1.02
C GLY A 220 -37.24 -39.94 -0.33
N GLY A 221 -37.22 -40.66 0.79
CA GLY A 221 -38.41 -40.82 1.64
C GLY A 221 -39.66 -41.40 0.96
N ASP A 222 -40.84 -40.95 1.39
CA ASP A 222 -42.16 -41.38 0.93
C ASP A 222 -42.88 -40.32 0.07
N HIS A 223 -42.47 -39.04 0.08
CA HIS A 223 -43.22 -37.92 -0.50
C HIS A 223 -42.38 -37.00 -1.41
N ALA A 224 -43.00 -36.36 -2.40
CA ALA A 224 -42.39 -35.31 -3.22
C ALA A 224 -43.43 -34.28 -3.67
N ALA A 225 -42.99 -33.07 -4.05
CA ALA A 225 -43.86 -32.07 -4.64
C ALA A 225 -44.07 -32.33 -6.15
N ARG A 226 -45.32 -32.37 -6.59
CA ARG A 226 -45.73 -32.58 -7.99
C ARG A 226 -46.41 -31.33 -8.54
N VAL A 227 -45.94 -30.84 -9.69
CA VAL A 227 -46.40 -29.63 -10.37
C VAL A 227 -47.05 -30.01 -11.71
N ALA A 228 -48.38 -29.96 -11.77
CA ALA A 228 -49.19 -30.51 -12.86
C ALA A 228 -50.19 -29.49 -13.43
N ASP A 229 -50.94 -29.91 -14.46
CA ASP A 229 -51.99 -29.15 -15.14
C ASP A 229 -51.52 -27.79 -15.69
N ARG A 230 -50.26 -27.71 -16.09
CA ARG A 230 -49.66 -26.50 -16.64
C ARG A 230 -50.15 -26.27 -18.08
N VAL A 231 -50.56 -25.04 -18.37
CA VAL A 231 -50.98 -24.56 -19.70
C VAL A 231 -50.05 -23.49 -20.27
N HIS A 232 -49.13 -22.97 -19.45
CA HIS A 232 -48.13 -21.98 -19.85
C HIS A 232 -46.74 -22.34 -19.29
N GLN A 233 -45.68 -22.03 -20.03
CA GLN A 233 -44.30 -22.37 -19.65
C GLN A 233 -43.82 -21.67 -18.38
N GLY A 234 -44.35 -20.47 -18.10
CA GLY A 234 -44.09 -19.70 -16.88
C GLY A 234 -44.92 -20.11 -15.65
N GLN A 235 -45.79 -21.12 -15.77
CA GLN A 235 -46.43 -21.72 -14.59
C GLN A 235 -45.48 -22.72 -13.93
N GLY A 236 -45.57 -22.87 -12.61
CA GLY A 236 -44.63 -23.70 -11.87
C GLY A 236 -44.89 -23.73 -10.37
N ILE A 237 -43.80 -23.77 -9.60
CA ILE A 237 -43.82 -23.73 -8.13
C ILE A 237 -42.86 -22.63 -7.64
N GLN A 238 -43.23 -21.91 -6.58
CA GLN A 238 -42.49 -20.78 -6.03
C GLN A 238 -42.34 -20.85 -4.51
N LEU A 239 -41.31 -20.21 -3.98
CA LEU A 239 -40.99 -20.08 -2.56
C LEU A 239 -40.75 -18.60 -2.23
N PRO A 240 -41.54 -18.00 -1.32
CA PRO A 240 -41.24 -16.67 -0.78
C PRO A 240 -39.93 -16.68 0.01
N VAL A 241 -39.03 -15.74 -0.29
CA VAL A 241 -37.69 -15.65 0.32
C VAL A 241 -37.35 -14.28 0.87
N THR A 242 -38.28 -13.32 0.83
CA THR A 242 -38.10 -11.93 1.28
C THR A 242 -37.45 -11.82 2.66
N ASP A 243 -37.92 -12.64 3.61
CA ASP A 243 -37.49 -12.59 5.01
C ASP A 243 -36.36 -13.58 5.33
N VAL A 244 -35.80 -14.23 4.31
CA VAL A 244 -34.89 -15.38 4.46
C VAL A 244 -33.57 -15.16 3.73
N LEU A 245 -33.60 -14.67 2.50
CA LEU A 245 -32.39 -14.45 1.69
C LEU A 245 -32.07 -12.96 1.61
N THR A 246 -30.85 -12.58 1.93
CA THR A 246 -30.36 -11.20 1.80
C THR A 246 -30.03 -10.83 0.35
N PRO A 247 -30.42 -9.64 -0.14
CA PRO A 247 -29.98 -9.09 -1.42
C PRO A 247 -28.45 -9.11 -1.57
N GLY A 248 -27.93 -9.48 -2.75
CA GLY A 248 -26.50 -9.48 -3.04
C GLY A 248 -25.69 -10.62 -2.40
N ALA A 249 -26.28 -11.40 -1.49
CA ALA A 249 -25.64 -12.55 -0.87
C ALA A 249 -25.58 -13.77 -1.80
N GLN A 250 -24.58 -14.62 -1.61
CA GLN A 250 -24.43 -15.89 -2.32
C GLN A 250 -25.05 -17.06 -1.54
N TYR A 251 -25.72 -17.95 -2.27
CA TYR A 251 -26.31 -19.18 -1.76
C TYR A 251 -25.99 -20.35 -2.68
N GLU A 252 -25.73 -21.51 -2.10
CA GLU A 252 -25.72 -22.79 -2.78
C GLU A 252 -27.16 -23.33 -2.83
N TYR A 253 -27.58 -23.87 -3.97
CA TYR A 253 -28.85 -24.57 -4.11
C TYR A 253 -28.62 -25.99 -4.65
N GLU A 254 -29.47 -26.91 -4.22
CA GLU A 254 -29.56 -28.27 -4.73
C GLU A 254 -31.02 -28.72 -4.77
N ALA A 255 -31.36 -29.55 -5.76
CA ALA A 255 -32.66 -30.20 -5.85
C ALA A 255 -32.57 -31.49 -6.67
N TRP A 256 -33.49 -32.42 -6.42
CA TRP A 256 -33.78 -33.51 -7.33
C TRP A 256 -35.03 -33.20 -8.14
N LEU A 257 -34.95 -33.32 -9.47
CA LEU A 257 -36.01 -32.98 -10.41
C LEU A 257 -36.28 -34.12 -11.40
N ARG A 258 -37.54 -34.33 -11.79
CA ARG A 258 -37.90 -35.18 -12.93
C ARG A 258 -39.21 -34.78 -13.60
N PHE A 259 -39.34 -35.04 -14.90
CA PHE A 259 -40.61 -34.95 -15.62
C PHE A 259 -41.40 -36.27 -15.53
N GLU A 260 -42.73 -36.21 -15.59
CA GLU A 260 -43.55 -37.44 -15.73
C GLU A 260 -43.60 -37.95 -17.19
N GLU A 261 -43.54 -37.03 -18.14
CA GLU A 261 -43.80 -37.30 -19.56
C GLU A 261 -42.63 -36.83 -20.44
N ASP A 262 -42.64 -35.58 -20.88
CA ASP A 262 -41.65 -35.07 -21.84
C ASP A 262 -40.48 -34.40 -21.11
N PRO A 263 -39.25 -34.96 -21.22
CA PRO A 263 -38.07 -34.38 -20.61
C PRO A 263 -37.74 -33.01 -21.22
N GLY A 264 -37.03 -32.17 -20.48
CA GLY A 264 -36.79 -30.80 -20.92
C GLY A 264 -35.87 -30.00 -20.00
N THR A 265 -35.91 -28.69 -20.18
CA THR A 265 -35.14 -27.73 -19.39
C THR A 265 -36.07 -27.02 -18.42
N LEU A 266 -35.73 -27.08 -17.14
CA LEU A 266 -36.30 -26.21 -16.11
C LEU A 266 -35.37 -25.01 -15.90
N VAL A 267 -35.92 -23.92 -15.36
CA VAL A 267 -35.18 -22.70 -15.05
C VAL A 267 -35.52 -22.32 -13.61
N LEU A 268 -34.49 -22.14 -12.78
CA LEU A 268 -34.61 -21.49 -11.49
C LEU A 268 -34.53 -19.99 -11.73
N SER A 269 -35.50 -19.25 -11.22
CA SER A 269 -35.62 -17.80 -11.44
C SER A 269 -36.04 -17.10 -10.16
N ALA A 270 -35.76 -15.79 -10.09
CA ALA A 270 -36.26 -14.90 -9.05
C ALA A 270 -37.29 -13.92 -9.61
N ARG A 271 -38.29 -13.59 -8.80
CA ARG A 271 -39.06 -12.35 -8.92
C ARG A 271 -38.62 -11.48 -7.74
N THR A 272 -38.25 -10.25 -8.01
CA THR A 272 -37.94 -9.26 -6.98
C THR A 272 -38.79 -8.02 -7.16
N GLU A 273 -39.05 -7.30 -6.07
CA GLU A 273 -39.82 -6.08 -6.07
C GLU A 273 -39.06 -4.96 -5.36
N THR A 274 -38.95 -3.81 -6.02
CA THR A 274 -38.38 -2.58 -5.45
C THR A 274 -39.35 -1.45 -5.78
N ASP A 275 -39.75 -0.66 -4.79
CA ASP A 275 -40.69 0.46 -4.93
C ASP A 275 -42.00 0.13 -5.67
N GLY A 276 -42.49 -1.11 -5.52
CA GLY A 276 -43.72 -1.58 -6.15
C GLY A 276 -43.58 -2.01 -7.62
N ALA A 277 -42.36 -2.03 -8.16
CA ALA A 277 -42.06 -2.56 -9.50
C ALA A 277 -41.45 -3.97 -9.40
N SER A 278 -42.04 -4.93 -10.12
CA SER A 278 -41.50 -6.30 -10.19
C SER A 278 -40.45 -6.43 -11.30
N THR A 279 -39.32 -7.05 -10.98
CA THR A 279 -38.32 -7.52 -11.93
C THR A 279 -38.19 -9.04 -11.88
N TYR A 280 -37.71 -9.64 -12.95
CA TYR A 280 -37.57 -11.10 -13.08
C TYR A 280 -36.17 -11.42 -13.58
N ALA A 281 -35.49 -12.34 -12.90
CA ALA A 281 -34.13 -12.75 -13.25
C ALA A 281 -34.07 -14.28 -13.38
N ASN A 282 -33.45 -14.78 -14.45
CA ASN A 282 -33.11 -16.20 -14.54
C ASN A 282 -31.84 -16.43 -13.73
N ILE A 283 -31.94 -17.27 -12.71
CA ILE A 283 -30.82 -17.60 -11.81
C ILE A 283 -29.98 -18.73 -12.40
N ALA A 284 -30.63 -19.82 -12.80
CA ALA A 284 -29.94 -20.98 -13.32
C ALA A 284 -30.78 -21.74 -14.36
N THR A 285 -30.13 -22.21 -15.41
CA THR A 285 -30.74 -23.09 -16.41
C THR A 285 -30.45 -24.54 -16.05
N LEU A 286 -31.50 -25.31 -15.77
CA LEU A 286 -31.45 -26.70 -15.32
C LEU A 286 -31.72 -27.61 -16.52
N ALA A 287 -30.72 -27.72 -17.39
CA ALA A 287 -30.81 -28.49 -18.63
C ALA A 287 -30.76 -30.00 -18.37
N GLY A 288 -31.40 -30.79 -19.24
CA GLY A 288 -31.29 -32.25 -19.24
C GLY A 288 -32.05 -32.94 -18.11
N VAL A 289 -33.09 -32.32 -17.56
CA VAL A 289 -34.00 -32.98 -16.62
C VAL A 289 -34.81 -34.03 -17.37
N THR A 290 -34.71 -35.28 -16.92
CA THR A 290 -35.27 -36.44 -17.63
C THR A 290 -36.57 -36.92 -16.99
N THR A 291 -37.10 -38.06 -17.45
CA THR A 291 -38.20 -38.75 -16.75
C THR A 291 -37.73 -39.58 -15.54
N GLU A 292 -36.40 -39.77 -15.42
CA GLU A 292 -35.73 -40.25 -14.21
C GLU A 292 -35.26 -39.07 -13.36
N TRP A 293 -35.04 -39.30 -12.07
CA TRP A 293 -34.54 -38.27 -11.14
C TRP A 293 -33.16 -37.75 -11.55
N THR A 294 -33.06 -36.43 -11.72
CA THR A 294 -31.85 -35.69 -12.04
C THR A 294 -31.51 -34.76 -10.87
N ARG A 295 -30.31 -34.91 -10.30
CA ARG A 295 -29.75 -33.96 -9.33
C ARG A 295 -29.27 -32.72 -10.04
N VAL A 296 -29.65 -31.56 -9.54
CA VAL A 296 -29.22 -30.25 -10.04
C VAL A 296 -28.76 -29.39 -8.87
N GLY A 297 -27.81 -28.49 -9.11
CA GLY A 297 -27.34 -27.56 -8.08
C GLY A 297 -26.28 -26.61 -8.58
N GLY A 298 -25.94 -25.62 -7.77
CA GLY A 298 -24.95 -24.58 -8.07
C GLY A 298 -24.98 -23.46 -7.04
N ILE A 299 -24.20 -22.40 -7.28
CA ILE A 299 -24.20 -21.18 -6.46
C ILE A 299 -24.90 -20.07 -7.22
N PHE A 300 -25.73 -19.29 -6.55
CA PHE A 300 -26.33 -18.08 -7.09
C PHE A 300 -26.17 -16.88 -6.16
N THR A 301 -26.16 -15.69 -6.74
CA THR A 301 -26.27 -14.43 -6.00
C THR A 301 -27.72 -13.98 -6.01
N MET A 302 -28.27 -13.66 -4.84
CA MET A 302 -29.64 -13.17 -4.73
C MET A 302 -29.76 -11.78 -5.39
N PRO A 303 -30.67 -11.57 -6.37
CA PRO A 303 -30.86 -10.27 -6.99
C PRO A 303 -31.31 -9.22 -5.98
N ALA A 304 -31.04 -7.94 -6.28
CA ALA A 304 -31.51 -6.84 -5.45
C ALA A 304 -33.04 -6.81 -5.36
N PHE A 305 -33.56 -6.54 -4.15
CA PHE A 305 -34.99 -6.37 -3.89
C PHE A 305 -35.20 -5.43 -2.70
N GLY A 306 -36.29 -4.66 -2.73
CA GLY A 306 -36.66 -3.71 -1.67
C GLY A 306 -37.84 -4.17 -0.81
N THR A 307 -38.90 -4.74 -1.41
CA THR A 307 -40.15 -5.04 -0.71
C THR A 307 -40.58 -6.51 -0.76
N ALA A 308 -40.16 -7.27 -1.78
CA ALA A 308 -40.50 -8.68 -1.88
C ALA A 308 -39.50 -9.44 -2.77
N ALA A 309 -39.31 -10.73 -2.46
CA ALA A 309 -38.59 -11.66 -3.32
C ALA A 309 -39.16 -13.08 -3.25
N GLU A 310 -39.24 -13.74 -4.41
CA GLU A 310 -39.59 -15.15 -4.55
C GLU A 310 -38.62 -15.88 -5.48
N LEU A 311 -38.24 -17.10 -5.10
CA LEU A 311 -37.58 -18.06 -5.99
C LEU A 311 -38.63 -18.96 -6.61
N TYR A 312 -38.49 -19.31 -7.89
CA TYR A 312 -39.43 -20.21 -8.54
C TYR A 312 -38.80 -21.05 -9.64
N LEU A 313 -39.43 -22.19 -9.90
CA LEU A 313 -39.08 -23.11 -10.99
C LEU A 313 -40.15 -23.10 -12.05
N GLU A 314 -39.73 -22.92 -13.29
CA GLU A 314 -40.58 -22.98 -14.48
C GLU A 314 -39.85 -23.68 -15.64
N THR A 315 -40.54 -23.96 -16.74
CA THR A 315 -39.88 -24.52 -17.93
C THR A 315 -39.34 -23.41 -18.81
N GLN A 316 -38.20 -23.65 -19.46
CA GLN A 316 -37.56 -22.71 -20.37
C GLN A 316 -38.56 -22.15 -21.40
N TYR A 317 -38.64 -20.82 -21.49
CA TYR A 317 -39.51 -20.11 -22.45
C TYR A 317 -39.06 -20.36 -23.90
N ASP A 318 -40.02 -20.64 -24.80
CA ASP A 318 -39.75 -20.97 -26.21
C ASP A 318 -40.24 -19.87 -27.18
N GLY A 319 -39.86 -18.62 -26.91
CA GLY A 319 -40.03 -17.51 -27.86
C GLY A 319 -41.47 -17.26 -28.34
N GLY A 320 -42.48 -17.56 -27.51
CA GLY A 320 -43.90 -17.41 -27.84
C GLY A 320 -44.55 -18.62 -28.52
N ASN A 321 -43.82 -19.72 -28.71
CA ASN A 321 -44.38 -21.00 -29.14
C ASN A 321 -45.04 -21.75 -27.97
N ALA A 322 -45.85 -22.77 -28.29
CA ALA A 322 -46.35 -23.72 -27.30
C ALA A 322 -45.21 -24.63 -26.84
N GLY A 323 -44.36 -24.16 -25.92
CA GLY A 323 -43.26 -24.97 -25.41
C GLY A 323 -43.68 -25.95 -24.29
N ASN A 324 -42.73 -26.44 -23.50
CA ASN A 324 -42.95 -27.57 -22.59
C ASN A 324 -43.84 -27.20 -21.39
N THR A 325 -45.04 -27.77 -21.30
CA THR A 325 -45.94 -27.62 -20.14
C THR A 325 -46.18 -28.95 -19.41
N SER A 326 -45.28 -29.92 -19.57
CA SER A 326 -45.38 -31.23 -18.92
C SER A 326 -45.30 -31.12 -17.40
N THR A 327 -45.89 -32.12 -16.73
CA THR A 327 -45.82 -32.28 -15.28
C THR A 327 -44.39 -32.62 -14.86
N PHE A 328 -43.92 -31.99 -13.79
CA PHE A 328 -42.63 -32.32 -13.17
C PHE A 328 -42.77 -32.47 -11.65
N LEU A 329 -41.81 -33.19 -11.06
CA LEU A 329 -41.66 -33.39 -9.62
C LEU A 329 -40.34 -32.80 -9.15
N LEU A 330 -40.35 -32.37 -7.89
CA LEU A 330 -39.23 -31.81 -7.15
C LEU A 330 -39.19 -32.45 -5.76
N ASP A 331 -37.97 -32.79 -5.32
CA ASP A 331 -37.72 -33.45 -4.05
C ASP A 331 -36.31 -33.10 -3.52
N ASP A 332 -36.06 -33.33 -2.23
CA ASP A 332 -34.78 -33.12 -1.54
C ASP A 332 -34.12 -31.77 -1.89
N VAL A 333 -34.85 -30.66 -1.70
CA VAL A 333 -34.37 -29.31 -2.04
C VAL A 333 -33.57 -28.72 -0.89
N SER A 334 -32.39 -28.17 -1.16
CA SER A 334 -31.64 -27.37 -0.20
C SER A 334 -31.24 -26.01 -0.75
N ILE A 335 -31.30 -24.98 0.08
CA ILE A 335 -30.72 -23.66 -0.18
C ILE A 335 -29.90 -23.28 1.05
N ALA A 336 -28.59 -23.09 0.90
CA ALA A 336 -27.70 -22.84 2.03
C ALA A 336 -26.62 -21.80 1.74
N THR A 337 -26.07 -21.17 2.78
CA THR A 337 -24.88 -20.32 2.63
C THR A 337 -23.65 -21.18 2.30
N PRO A 338 -22.82 -20.84 1.30
CA PRO A 338 -21.63 -21.62 0.93
C PRO A 338 -20.68 -21.81 2.12
N GLN A 339 -20.21 -23.05 2.34
CA GLN A 339 -19.21 -23.35 3.38
C GLN A 339 -17.80 -23.27 2.79
N VAL A 340 -16.87 -22.68 3.56
CA VAL A 340 -15.44 -22.67 3.23
C VAL A 340 -14.72 -23.70 4.10
N GLU A 341 -13.80 -24.46 3.52
CA GLU A 341 -13.01 -25.44 4.28
C GLU A 341 -12.05 -24.70 5.24
N VAL A 342 -12.21 -24.95 6.54
CA VAL A 342 -11.29 -24.48 7.58
C VAL A 342 -10.08 -25.40 7.61
N GLU A 343 -8.88 -24.83 7.45
CA GLU A 343 -7.64 -25.61 7.40
C GLU A 343 -7.39 -26.38 8.71
N ASP A 344 -6.90 -27.62 8.60
CA ASP A 344 -6.55 -28.47 9.75
C ASP A 344 -5.19 -28.07 10.36
N LEU A 345 -5.06 -26.82 10.84
CA LEU A 345 -3.83 -26.25 11.39
C LEU A 345 -3.75 -26.38 12.91
N THR A 346 -2.56 -26.32 13.50
CA THR A 346 -2.41 -26.35 14.97
C THR A 346 -3.29 -25.27 15.64
N PRO A 347 -4.19 -25.61 16.57
CA PRO A 347 -4.98 -24.63 17.30
C PRO A 347 -4.08 -23.57 17.97
N LEU A 348 -4.34 -22.27 17.75
CA LEU A 348 -3.47 -21.21 18.30
C LEU A 348 -3.48 -21.20 19.82
N ARG A 349 -4.65 -21.39 20.43
CA ARG A 349 -4.81 -21.57 21.88
C ARG A 349 -3.94 -22.67 22.49
N ASP A 350 -3.50 -23.66 21.72
CA ASP A 350 -2.62 -24.74 22.20
C ASP A 350 -1.13 -24.37 22.10
N THR A 351 -0.80 -23.23 21.47
CA THR A 351 0.59 -22.74 21.24
C THR A 351 1.01 -21.64 22.23
N VAL A 352 0.12 -21.23 23.13
CA VAL A 352 0.32 -20.14 24.08
C VAL A 352 -0.07 -20.55 25.51
N PRO A 353 0.61 -20.03 26.54
CA PRO A 353 0.35 -20.37 27.95
C PRO A 353 -0.75 -19.53 28.61
N PHE A 354 -1.39 -18.62 27.86
CA PHE A 354 -2.46 -17.74 28.32
C PHE A 354 -3.73 -17.96 27.48
N PRO A 355 -4.92 -17.62 28.00
CA PRO A 355 -6.15 -17.63 27.22
C PRO A 355 -6.06 -16.71 26.00
N LEU A 356 -6.24 -17.29 24.82
CA LEU A 356 -6.28 -16.56 23.56
C LEU A 356 -7.74 -16.27 23.18
N GLY A 357 -8.03 -14.99 22.99
CA GLY A 357 -9.35 -14.45 22.66
C GLY A 357 -9.47 -13.93 21.23
N VAL A 358 -10.71 -13.78 20.77
CA VAL A 358 -11.06 -13.12 19.50
C VAL A 358 -12.30 -12.27 19.65
N ALA A 359 -12.32 -11.09 19.04
CA ALA A 359 -13.51 -10.26 18.92
C ALA A 359 -14.41 -10.74 17.78
N ILE A 360 -15.72 -10.87 18.05
CA ILE A 360 -16.72 -11.38 17.12
C ILE A 360 -18.07 -10.65 17.27
N ASP A 361 -18.90 -10.75 16.24
CA ASP A 361 -20.34 -10.50 16.31
C ASP A 361 -21.11 -11.84 16.18
N GLN A 362 -22.45 -11.77 16.07
CA GLN A 362 -23.27 -12.97 15.95
C GLN A 362 -22.89 -13.84 14.75
N ARG A 363 -22.44 -13.26 13.64
CA ARG A 363 -22.21 -14.05 12.43
C ARG A 363 -21.05 -15.03 12.52
N GLU A 364 -20.02 -14.71 13.30
CA GLU A 364 -18.89 -15.61 13.49
C GLU A 364 -19.25 -16.79 14.41
N THR A 365 -20.46 -16.81 14.97
CA THR A 365 -21.00 -17.95 15.73
C THR A 365 -21.59 -19.06 14.85
N LEU A 366 -21.54 -18.89 13.52
CA LEU A 366 -22.18 -19.75 12.53
C LEU A 366 -21.17 -20.34 11.51
N GLY A 367 -21.52 -21.48 10.90
CA GLY A 367 -20.78 -22.14 9.82
C GLY A 367 -19.26 -22.27 10.01
N SER A 368 -18.52 -22.13 8.90
CA SER A 368 -17.05 -22.16 8.87
C SER A 368 -16.38 -21.15 9.79
N SER A 369 -16.97 -19.96 10.00
CA SER A 369 -16.43 -18.95 10.91
C SER A 369 -16.45 -19.43 12.36
N ARG A 370 -17.54 -20.09 12.79
CA ARG A 370 -17.60 -20.73 14.12
C ARG A 370 -16.55 -21.83 14.24
N ASP A 371 -16.41 -22.64 13.21
CA ASP A 371 -15.47 -23.76 13.23
C ASP A 371 -14.02 -23.26 13.31
N LEU A 372 -13.67 -22.18 12.60
CA LEU A 372 -12.39 -21.49 12.74
C LEU A 372 -12.20 -20.88 14.14
N MET A 373 -13.19 -20.11 14.62
CA MET A 373 -13.17 -19.49 15.95
C MET A 373 -12.95 -20.52 17.06
N THR A 374 -13.76 -21.57 17.07
CA THR A 374 -13.73 -22.63 18.10
C THR A 374 -12.51 -23.53 17.97
N ARG A 375 -11.87 -23.59 16.80
CA ARG A 375 -10.58 -24.25 16.64
C ARG A 375 -9.47 -23.46 17.31
N HIS A 376 -9.34 -22.17 17.00
CA HIS A 376 -8.14 -21.39 17.37
C HIS A 376 -8.24 -20.67 18.71
N PHE A 377 -9.44 -20.34 19.20
CA PHE A 377 -9.62 -19.45 20.34
C PHE A 377 -10.34 -20.12 21.52
N SER A 378 -10.03 -19.65 22.73
CA SER A 378 -10.56 -20.15 24.01
C SER A 378 -11.44 -19.12 24.73
N GLN A 379 -11.47 -17.89 24.21
CA GLN A 379 -12.20 -16.76 24.75
C GLN A 379 -12.80 -15.95 23.61
N VAL A 380 -13.95 -15.33 23.86
CA VAL A 380 -14.58 -14.40 22.91
C VAL A 380 -14.87 -13.06 23.58
N THR A 381 -14.80 -11.99 22.80
CA THR A 381 -15.26 -10.65 23.15
C THR A 381 -16.31 -10.23 22.13
N ALA A 382 -17.43 -9.65 22.57
CA ALA A 382 -18.38 -9.06 21.64
C ALA A 382 -17.82 -7.74 21.13
N GLU A 383 -17.59 -7.62 19.80
CA GLU A 383 -16.97 -6.43 19.20
C GLU A 383 -17.81 -5.17 19.47
N ASN A 384 -19.13 -5.29 19.35
CA ASN A 384 -20.05 -4.16 19.55
C ASN A 384 -21.21 -4.44 20.51
N HIS A 385 -21.79 -5.64 20.46
CA HIS A 385 -23.12 -5.87 21.03
C HIS A 385 -23.18 -5.99 22.55
N MET A 386 -22.08 -5.78 23.28
CA MET A 386 -22.06 -5.61 24.73
C MET A 386 -21.72 -4.18 25.20
N LYS A 387 -21.50 -3.23 24.26
CA LYS A 387 -21.30 -1.81 24.53
C LYS A 387 -22.59 -1.16 25.08
N PRO A 388 -22.52 0.04 25.69
CA PRO A 388 -23.66 0.60 26.41
C PRO A 388 -24.95 0.75 25.58
N TYR A 389 -24.86 1.12 24.29
CA TYR A 389 -26.03 1.23 23.42
C TYR A 389 -26.83 -0.08 23.26
N ALA A 390 -26.14 -1.22 23.25
CA ALA A 390 -26.74 -2.52 22.97
C ALA A 390 -27.66 -3.03 24.10
N TRP A 391 -27.56 -2.42 25.29
CA TRP A 391 -28.38 -2.77 26.45
C TRP A 391 -29.74 -2.06 26.50
N TYR A 392 -30.07 -1.26 25.48
CA TYR A 392 -31.32 -0.51 25.42
C TYR A 392 -31.96 -0.60 24.04
N ASP A 393 -33.29 -0.65 24.00
CA ASP A 393 -34.04 -0.43 22.76
C ASP A 393 -34.23 1.07 22.45
N ALA A 394 -34.84 1.36 21.29
CA ALA A 394 -35.14 2.74 20.87
C ALA A 394 -36.09 3.48 21.84
N ASP A 395 -36.91 2.74 22.59
CA ASP A 395 -37.82 3.26 23.62
C ASP A 395 -37.15 3.40 25.01
N ARG A 396 -35.83 3.18 25.09
CA ARG A 396 -34.98 3.24 26.30
C ARG A 396 -35.29 2.15 27.33
N ASN A 397 -35.96 1.06 26.95
CA ASN A 397 -36.13 -0.08 27.84
C ASN A 397 -34.83 -0.89 27.87
N PHE A 398 -34.44 -1.32 29.06
CA PHE A 398 -33.28 -2.18 29.24
C PHE A 398 -33.57 -3.58 28.66
N ARG A 399 -32.67 -4.08 27.80
CA ARG A 399 -32.73 -5.44 27.24
C ARG A 399 -31.32 -5.95 26.92
N MET A 400 -31.12 -7.27 26.94
CA MET A 400 -29.94 -7.87 26.32
C MET A 400 -30.10 -7.83 24.80
N ASP A 401 -29.04 -7.48 24.08
CA ASP A 401 -29.07 -7.53 22.63
C ASP A 401 -29.14 -8.99 22.11
N PRO A 402 -29.98 -9.29 21.11
CA PRO A 402 -30.03 -10.63 20.52
C PRO A 402 -28.66 -11.13 20.03
N GLN A 403 -27.81 -10.24 19.51
CA GLN A 403 -26.48 -10.63 19.06
C GLN A 403 -25.56 -10.97 20.24
N ALA A 404 -25.59 -10.18 21.31
CA ALA A 404 -24.87 -10.50 22.54
C ALA A 404 -25.30 -11.85 23.11
N LYS A 405 -26.62 -12.12 23.07
CA LYS A 405 -27.17 -13.40 23.49
C LYS A 405 -26.62 -14.55 22.64
N ALA A 406 -26.59 -14.40 21.31
CA ALA A 406 -26.07 -15.43 20.41
C ALA A 406 -24.59 -15.75 20.66
N ILE A 407 -23.77 -14.71 20.93
CA ILE A 407 -22.36 -14.86 21.29
C ILE A 407 -22.22 -15.62 22.62
N LEU A 408 -22.97 -15.21 23.65
CA LEU A 408 -22.95 -15.87 24.98
C LEU A 408 -23.43 -17.32 24.91
N ASP A 409 -24.53 -17.59 24.21
CA ASP A 409 -25.06 -18.95 24.00
C ASP A 409 -24.01 -19.84 23.31
N THR A 410 -23.33 -19.30 22.31
CA THR A 410 -22.26 -20.01 21.59
C THR A 410 -21.07 -20.26 22.49
N ALA A 411 -20.63 -19.27 23.28
CA ALA A 411 -19.53 -19.43 24.22
C ALA A 411 -19.83 -20.54 25.24
N VAL A 412 -21.05 -20.59 25.79
CA VAL A 412 -21.50 -21.69 26.67
C VAL A 412 -21.49 -23.03 25.93
N ALA A 413 -22.01 -23.09 24.70
CA ALA A 413 -22.07 -24.32 23.92
C ALA A 413 -20.68 -24.88 23.54
N GLN A 414 -19.69 -24.00 23.42
CA GLN A 414 -18.32 -24.33 22.99
C GLN A 414 -17.30 -24.33 24.13
N ASP A 415 -17.75 -24.19 25.39
CA ASP A 415 -16.89 -24.13 26.58
C ASP A 415 -15.81 -23.03 26.49
N GLN A 416 -16.19 -21.86 25.94
CA GLN A 416 -15.33 -20.68 25.80
C GLN A 416 -15.61 -19.65 26.89
N ARG A 417 -14.56 -18.94 27.31
CA ARG A 417 -14.65 -17.80 28.23
C ARG A 417 -15.24 -16.59 27.51
N VAL A 418 -15.89 -15.70 28.23
CA VAL A 418 -16.36 -14.40 27.72
C VAL A 418 -15.65 -13.27 28.45
N TYR A 419 -15.04 -12.37 27.68
CA TYR A 419 -14.49 -11.11 28.17
C TYR A 419 -15.47 -9.99 27.83
N GLY A 420 -16.02 -9.33 28.85
CA GLY A 420 -17.04 -8.29 28.70
C GLY A 420 -16.45 -6.96 28.25
N HIS A 421 -17.07 -6.32 27.26
CA HIS A 421 -16.64 -5.04 26.71
C HIS A 421 -17.89 -4.25 26.27
N VAL A 422 -18.25 -3.09 26.83
CA VAL A 422 -17.67 -2.30 27.94
C VAL A 422 -18.85 -1.68 28.72
N LEU A 423 -18.74 -1.48 30.04
CA LEU A 423 -19.81 -0.87 30.85
C LEU A 423 -19.91 0.66 30.69
N VAL A 424 -18.78 1.37 30.63
CA VAL A 424 -18.73 2.83 30.58
C VAL A 424 -17.72 3.28 29.53
N TRP A 425 -18.20 3.99 28.52
CA TRP A 425 -17.36 4.54 27.47
C TRP A 425 -17.86 5.91 27.01
N HIS A 426 -16.99 6.68 26.38
CA HIS A 426 -17.33 7.99 25.83
C HIS A 426 -18.02 7.88 24.45
N GLY A 427 -17.78 6.78 23.74
CA GLY A 427 -18.44 6.42 22.48
C GLY A 427 -19.60 5.42 22.69
N GLN A 428 -20.41 5.27 21.63
CA GLN A 428 -21.47 4.24 21.50
C GLN A 428 -22.39 4.11 22.73
N ASN A 429 -22.83 5.24 23.29
CA ASN A 429 -23.86 5.31 24.32
C ASN A 429 -25.28 5.25 23.72
N PRO A 430 -26.31 4.88 24.50
CA PRO A 430 -27.68 4.77 24.00
C PRO A 430 -28.22 6.07 23.36
N GLY A 431 -28.49 6.01 22.05
CA GLY A 431 -28.96 7.14 21.26
C GLY A 431 -27.91 8.21 20.98
N GLN A 432 -26.62 7.89 21.18
CA GLN A 432 -25.51 8.76 20.77
C GLN A 432 -25.38 8.76 19.24
N THR A 433 -25.14 9.92 18.65
CA THR A 433 -24.81 10.09 17.23
C THR A 433 -23.67 11.09 17.10
N ASP A 434 -22.79 10.87 16.13
CA ASP A 434 -21.73 11.82 15.82
C ASP A 434 -22.29 13.06 15.12
N ALA A 435 -21.47 14.10 15.06
CA ALA A 435 -21.79 15.26 14.25
C ALA A 435 -21.67 14.86 12.77
N ASP A 436 -22.69 15.21 12.00
CA ASP A 436 -22.70 14.99 10.57
C ASP A 436 -22.25 16.28 9.87
N PRO A 437 -21.02 16.31 9.31
CA PRO A 437 -20.48 17.50 8.67
C PRO A 437 -21.21 17.85 7.35
N ASP A 438 -21.85 16.87 6.72
CA ASP A 438 -22.51 17.02 5.43
C ASP A 438 -23.94 17.56 5.59
N THR A 439 -24.66 17.10 6.62
CA THR A 439 -26.00 17.63 6.94
C THR A 439 -25.97 18.80 7.93
N GLY A 440 -24.84 19.04 8.58
CA GLY A 440 -24.69 20.02 9.67
C GLY A 440 -25.42 19.61 10.95
N THR A 441 -25.83 18.34 11.08
CA THR A 441 -26.49 17.83 12.28
C THR A 441 -25.49 17.75 13.43
N PRO A 442 -25.74 18.40 14.59
CA PRO A 442 -24.81 18.37 15.70
C PRO A 442 -24.78 16.98 16.35
N ALA A 443 -23.64 16.64 16.96
CA ALA A 443 -23.51 15.42 17.74
C ALA A 443 -24.55 15.36 18.87
N ASN A 444 -25.13 14.18 19.07
CA ASN A 444 -25.99 13.88 20.20
C ASN A 444 -25.22 12.99 21.18
N PRO A 445 -24.99 13.40 22.43
CA PRO A 445 -24.24 12.57 23.39
C PRO A 445 -24.98 11.30 23.81
N GLY A 446 -26.29 11.17 23.51
CA GLY A 446 -27.14 10.07 23.94
C GLY A 446 -27.92 10.40 25.22
N TRP A 447 -29.05 9.70 25.42
CA TRP A 447 -30.03 10.11 26.44
C TRP A 447 -29.51 10.01 27.87
N MET A 448 -28.48 9.19 28.12
CA MET A 448 -27.84 9.06 29.43
C MET A 448 -27.30 10.39 29.96
N PHE A 449 -26.94 11.32 29.08
CA PHE A 449 -26.37 12.63 29.44
C PHE A 449 -27.32 13.80 29.24
N LEU A 450 -28.60 13.52 28.97
CA LEU A 450 -29.63 14.53 28.75
C LEU A 450 -30.68 14.50 29.87
N ASP A 451 -31.23 15.68 30.17
CA ASP A 451 -32.42 15.84 30.98
C ASP A 451 -33.69 15.43 30.21
N GLU A 452 -34.86 15.56 30.86
CA GLU A 452 -36.16 15.23 30.25
C GLU A 452 -36.53 16.09 29.03
N ASN A 453 -35.88 17.24 28.85
CA ASN A 453 -36.09 18.17 27.75
C ASN A 453 -35.06 18.01 26.63
N GLY A 454 -34.14 17.05 26.74
CA GLY A 454 -33.05 16.86 25.79
C GLY A 454 -31.87 17.82 25.98
N VAL A 455 -31.78 18.51 27.12
CA VAL A 455 -30.68 19.42 27.45
C VAL A 455 -29.57 18.65 28.15
N GLN A 456 -28.32 18.92 27.79
CA GLN A 456 -27.16 18.28 28.40
C GLN A 456 -27.09 18.54 29.91
N LEU A 457 -26.89 17.46 30.65
CA LEU A 457 -26.66 17.49 32.10
C LEU A 457 -25.39 18.30 32.43
N THR A 458 -25.40 18.99 33.57
CA THR A 458 -24.30 19.86 34.01
C THR A 458 -23.56 19.28 35.22
N SER A 459 -22.53 19.96 35.71
CA SER A 459 -21.88 19.63 36.98
C SER A 459 -22.69 20.06 38.22
N SER A 460 -24.00 20.27 38.09
CA SER A 460 -24.87 20.61 39.22
C SER A 460 -25.07 19.38 40.13
N PRO A 461 -25.23 19.55 41.46
CA PRO A 461 -25.42 18.41 42.36
C PRO A 461 -26.60 17.51 41.98
N GLN A 462 -27.66 18.07 41.40
CA GLN A 462 -28.84 17.34 40.94
C GLN A 462 -28.54 16.47 39.72
N ASP A 463 -27.91 17.05 38.71
CA ASP A 463 -27.55 16.34 37.47
C ASP A 463 -26.49 15.27 37.73
N GLN A 464 -25.52 15.56 38.61
CA GLN A 464 -24.55 14.57 39.07
C GLN A 464 -25.24 13.42 39.79
N ALA A 465 -26.20 13.68 40.67
CA ALA A 465 -26.94 12.62 41.36
C ALA A 465 -27.71 11.74 40.37
N LEU A 466 -28.34 12.34 39.35
CA LEU A 466 -29.04 11.63 38.29
C LEU A 466 -28.08 10.75 37.46
N LEU A 467 -26.92 11.27 37.06
CA LEU A 467 -25.97 10.49 36.27
C LEU A 467 -25.35 9.34 37.09
N ARG A 468 -25.08 9.55 38.39
CA ARG A 468 -24.65 8.48 39.30
C ARG A 468 -25.70 7.37 39.42
N GLU A 469 -26.98 7.74 39.52
CA GLU A 469 -28.10 6.79 39.55
C GLU A 469 -28.21 6.00 38.24
N ARG A 470 -28.11 6.68 37.09
CA ARG A 470 -28.13 6.05 35.76
C ARG A 470 -26.98 5.06 35.58
N MET A 471 -25.75 5.46 35.92
CA MET A 471 -24.58 4.59 35.86
C MET A 471 -24.75 3.34 36.73
N ARG A 472 -25.16 3.51 38.00
CA ARG A 472 -25.39 2.38 38.90
C ARG A 472 -26.48 1.45 38.36
N THR A 473 -27.60 2.01 37.89
CA THR A 473 -28.72 1.24 37.35
C THR A 473 -28.29 0.44 36.13
N HIS A 474 -27.53 1.05 35.22
CA HIS A 474 -26.99 0.38 34.04
C HIS A 474 -26.12 -0.82 34.43
N ILE A 475 -25.08 -0.61 35.24
CA ILE A 475 -24.14 -1.66 35.64
C ILE A 475 -24.85 -2.83 36.35
N PHE A 476 -25.75 -2.53 37.30
CA PHE A 476 -26.50 -3.57 38.01
C PHE A 476 -27.47 -4.32 37.11
N SER A 477 -28.11 -3.64 36.14
CA SER A 477 -29.04 -4.30 35.21
C SER A 477 -28.31 -5.23 34.25
N VAL A 478 -27.11 -4.85 33.79
CA VAL A 478 -26.23 -5.70 32.98
C VAL A 478 -25.85 -6.96 33.76
N ALA A 479 -25.31 -6.78 34.99
CA ALA A 479 -24.90 -7.89 35.84
C ALA A 479 -26.06 -8.84 36.16
N GLN A 480 -27.22 -8.28 36.54
CA GLN A 480 -28.42 -9.06 36.84
C GLN A 480 -28.89 -9.86 35.62
N THR A 481 -28.97 -9.22 34.45
CA THR A 481 -29.49 -9.88 33.24
C THR A 481 -28.60 -11.05 32.83
N LEU A 482 -27.28 -10.93 32.95
CA LEU A 482 -26.35 -12.02 32.69
C LEU A 482 -26.46 -13.13 33.75
N ALA A 483 -26.56 -12.77 35.02
CA ALA A 483 -26.71 -13.75 36.10
C ALA A 483 -28.04 -14.52 36.03
N ASP A 484 -29.13 -13.85 35.64
CA ASP A 484 -30.43 -14.48 35.45
C ASP A 484 -30.44 -15.44 34.25
N ALA A 485 -29.70 -15.11 33.18
CA ALA A 485 -29.63 -15.91 31.96
C ALA A 485 -28.68 -17.11 32.07
N TYR A 486 -27.52 -16.93 32.70
CA TYR A 486 -26.41 -17.91 32.69
C TYR A 486 -26.00 -18.39 34.09
N GLY A 487 -26.73 -18.00 35.15
CA GLY A 487 -26.38 -18.31 36.54
C GLY A 487 -25.37 -17.32 37.15
N PRO A 488 -25.12 -17.39 38.46
CA PRO A 488 -24.27 -16.42 39.15
C PRO A 488 -22.81 -16.46 38.66
N PHE A 489 -22.10 -15.33 38.74
CA PHE A 489 -20.72 -15.21 38.25
C PHE A 489 -19.76 -16.14 39.00
N GLY A 490 -18.90 -16.84 38.26
CA GLY A 490 -18.01 -17.87 38.81
C GLY A 490 -18.66 -19.24 39.06
N SER A 491 -19.90 -19.44 38.60
CA SER A 491 -20.51 -20.77 38.50
C SER A 491 -20.17 -21.44 37.17
N ASP A 492 -20.29 -22.77 37.10
CA ASP A 492 -19.99 -23.57 35.90
C ASP A 492 -20.85 -23.20 34.67
N THR A 493 -21.93 -22.43 34.84
CA THR A 493 -22.85 -22.06 33.75
C THR A 493 -22.64 -20.65 33.20
N ASN A 494 -21.92 -19.78 33.92
CA ASN A 494 -21.71 -18.41 33.50
C ASN A 494 -20.29 -18.25 32.91
N PRO A 495 -20.17 -17.96 31.60
CA PRO A 495 -18.87 -17.96 30.93
C PRO A 495 -18.08 -16.65 31.15
N LEU A 496 -18.67 -15.63 31.77
CA LEU A 496 -18.05 -14.31 31.93
C LEU A 496 -16.93 -14.35 33.00
N VAL A 497 -15.72 -13.94 32.61
CA VAL A 497 -14.52 -13.99 33.47
C VAL A 497 -13.86 -12.65 33.74
N ALA A 498 -14.13 -11.64 32.91
CA ALA A 498 -13.54 -10.31 33.01
C ALA A 498 -14.46 -9.26 32.36
N TRP A 499 -14.26 -7.98 32.71
CA TRP A 499 -14.95 -6.87 32.07
C TRP A 499 -14.08 -5.61 32.00
N ASP A 500 -14.05 -4.96 30.84
CA ASP A 500 -13.66 -3.54 30.71
C ASP A 500 -14.70 -2.63 31.36
N VAL A 501 -14.45 -2.21 32.59
CA VAL A 501 -15.39 -1.36 33.34
C VAL A 501 -15.47 0.03 32.74
N VAL A 502 -14.30 0.61 32.40
CA VAL A 502 -14.20 1.87 31.69
C VAL A 502 -13.24 1.74 30.52
N ASN A 503 -13.57 2.38 29.39
CA ASN A 503 -12.75 2.36 28.18
C ASN A 503 -12.32 3.78 27.77
N GLU A 504 -11.08 3.92 27.30
CA GLU A 504 -10.53 5.10 26.59
C GLU A 504 -10.72 6.44 27.31
N VAL A 505 -10.35 6.45 28.58
CA VAL A 505 -10.53 7.60 29.47
C VAL A 505 -9.32 8.55 29.48
N VAL A 506 -8.19 8.13 28.89
CA VAL A 506 -6.97 8.94 28.78
C VAL A 506 -7.01 9.80 27.52
N ALA A 507 -6.54 11.05 27.63
CA ALA A 507 -6.43 11.95 26.49
C ALA A 507 -5.30 11.56 25.55
N ASP A 508 -5.46 11.80 24.25
CA ASP A 508 -4.46 11.46 23.22
C ASP A 508 -3.24 12.39 23.26
N GLY A 509 -3.45 13.65 23.63
CA GLY A 509 -2.38 14.63 23.84
C GLY A 509 -2.16 15.03 25.31
N GLY A 510 -1.19 15.92 25.52
CA GLY A 510 -0.84 16.49 26.81
C GLY A 510 -1.65 17.75 27.19
N GLU A 511 -2.73 18.05 26.49
CA GLU A 511 -3.51 19.29 26.66
C GLU A 511 -4.24 19.36 28.01
N ASN A 512 -4.47 18.21 28.64
CA ASN A 512 -5.18 18.08 29.91
C ASN A 512 -4.17 17.77 31.04
N PRO A 513 -3.97 18.67 32.03
CA PRO A 513 -3.01 18.45 33.11
C PRO A 513 -3.25 17.21 33.98
N ASP A 514 -4.49 16.72 34.05
CA ASP A 514 -4.87 15.48 34.74
C ASP A 514 -4.71 14.22 33.87
N GLY A 515 -4.43 14.42 32.58
CA GLY A 515 -4.25 13.41 31.55
C GLY A 515 -5.53 12.76 31.03
N MET A 516 -6.73 13.22 31.43
CA MET A 516 -8.00 12.57 31.10
C MET A 516 -8.72 13.21 29.91
N ARG A 517 -9.40 12.38 29.11
CA ARG A 517 -10.30 12.78 28.04
C ARG A 517 -11.47 13.61 28.58
N ARG A 518 -11.84 14.67 27.87
CA ARG A 518 -12.99 15.55 28.22
C ARG A 518 -14.31 14.99 27.68
N SER A 519 -14.70 13.81 28.15
CA SER A 519 -15.97 13.16 27.81
C SER A 519 -17.16 13.78 28.54
N ALA A 520 -18.40 13.44 28.12
CA ALA A 520 -19.62 13.83 28.84
C ALA A 520 -19.61 13.33 30.30
N TRP A 521 -19.10 12.10 30.54
CA TRP A 521 -18.87 11.58 31.88
C TRP A 521 -17.98 12.49 32.72
N PHE A 522 -16.81 12.87 32.18
CA PHE A 522 -15.87 13.74 32.87
C PHE A 522 -16.44 15.15 33.08
N ALA A 523 -17.12 15.73 32.09
CA ALA A 523 -17.70 17.06 32.19
C ALA A 523 -18.73 17.18 33.32
N ILE A 524 -19.48 16.10 33.59
CA ILE A 524 -20.54 16.08 34.60
C ILE A 524 -20.00 15.67 35.97
N LEU A 525 -19.22 14.60 36.06
CA LEU A 525 -18.79 13.99 37.33
C LEU A 525 -17.32 14.24 37.69
N GLY A 526 -16.50 14.75 36.76
CA GLY A 526 -15.04 14.78 36.90
C GLY A 526 -14.44 13.38 36.98
N GLU A 527 -13.19 13.24 37.43
CA GLU A 527 -12.49 11.95 37.57
C GLU A 527 -13.27 10.91 38.41
N GLU A 528 -14.17 11.34 39.31
CA GLU A 528 -14.99 10.46 40.18
C GLU A 528 -15.84 9.44 39.41
N PHE A 529 -16.19 9.69 38.14
CA PHE A 529 -16.97 8.72 37.36
C PHE A 529 -16.26 7.37 37.24
N VAL A 530 -14.92 7.36 37.17
CA VAL A 530 -14.13 6.12 37.09
C VAL A 530 -14.18 5.39 38.43
N ASP A 531 -13.97 6.10 39.55
CA ASP A 531 -14.06 5.54 40.90
C ASP A 531 -15.41 4.84 41.14
N LEU A 532 -16.51 5.48 40.71
CA LEU A 532 -17.86 4.97 40.90
C LEU A 532 -18.15 3.77 40.00
N ALA A 533 -17.73 3.81 38.73
CA ALA A 533 -17.93 2.70 37.80
C ALA A 533 -17.31 1.40 38.33
N PHE A 534 -16.06 1.46 38.79
CA PHE A 534 -15.38 0.31 39.40
C PHE A 534 -16.03 -0.16 40.69
N ARG A 535 -16.41 0.74 41.59
CA ARG A 535 -17.09 0.34 42.84
C ARG A 535 -18.45 -0.32 42.57
N TYR A 536 -19.21 0.16 41.59
CA TYR A 536 -20.49 -0.43 41.21
C TYR A 536 -20.32 -1.76 40.47
N ALA A 537 -19.33 -1.87 39.58
CA ALA A 537 -19.01 -3.12 38.92
C ALA A 537 -18.59 -4.18 39.94
N ASP A 538 -17.75 -3.81 40.90
CA ASP A 538 -17.32 -4.73 41.95
C ASP A 538 -18.47 -5.25 42.80
N GLU A 539 -19.33 -4.33 43.27
CA GLU A 539 -20.52 -4.70 44.05
C GLU A 539 -21.49 -5.57 43.24
N ALA A 540 -21.66 -5.31 41.94
CA ALA A 540 -22.59 -6.08 41.12
C ALA A 540 -22.04 -7.47 40.74
N PHE A 541 -20.82 -7.54 40.19
CA PHE A 541 -20.27 -8.75 39.60
C PHE A 541 -19.54 -9.65 40.62
N ASN A 542 -18.95 -9.07 41.67
CA ASN A 542 -18.13 -9.79 42.63
C ASN A 542 -18.79 -9.98 44.01
N ASP A 543 -19.87 -9.24 44.32
CA ASP A 543 -20.64 -9.40 45.57
C ASP A 543 -22.10 -9.88 45.34
N GLU A 544 -22.97 -9.04 44.74
CA GLU A 544 -24.43 -9.27 44.71
C GLU A 544 -24.83 -10.47 43.84
N TYR A 545 -24.24 -10.59 42.64
CA TYR A 545 -24.57 -11.64 41.68
C TYR A 545 -23.47 -12.72 41.53
N ALA A 546 -22.49 -12.71 42.44
CA ALA A 546 -21.43 -13.72 42.48
C ALA A 546 -21.92 -15.05 43.09
N ALA A 547 -21.34 -16.17 42.63
CA ALA A 547 -21.64 -17.47 43.17
C ALA A 547 -21.13 -17.59 44.63
N PRO A 548 -21.88 -18.19 45.56
CA PRO A 548 -21.42 -18.31 46.95
C PRO A 548 -20.09 -19.06 47.07
N GLY A 549 -19.11 -18.45 47.73
CA GLY A 549 -17.80 -19.06 47.98
C GLY A 549 -16.76 -18.84 46.88
N THR A 550 -17.08 -18.05 45.84
CA THR A 550 -16.07 -17.49 44.95
C THR A 550 -15.47 -16.22 45.54
N ASP A 551 -14.23 -15.92 45.16
CA ASP A 551 -13.55 -14.68 45.52
C ASP A 551 -13.32 -13.92 44.22
N ARG A 552 -14.00 -12.78 44.05
CA ARG A 552 -13.93 -11.89 42.88
C ARG A 552 -13.93 -12.64 41.53
N PRO A 553 -15.00 -13.37 41.19
CA PRO A 553 -15.03 -14.22 39.99
C PRO A 553 -14.90 -13.47 38.66
N VAL A 554 -15.12 -12.14 38.63
CA VAL A 554 -14.97 -11.30 37.43
C VAL A 554 -13.85 -10.30 37.66
N THR A 555 -12.81 -10.37 36.83
CA THR A 555 -11.67 -9.43 36.89
C THR A 555 -12.04 -8.10 36.24
N LEU A 556 -11.83 -6.98 36.94
CA LEU A 556 -12.24 -5.65 36.48
C LEU A 556 -11.08 -4.88 35.86
N PHE A 557 -11.21 -4.54 34.57
CA PHE A 557 -10.19 -3.85 33.78
C PHE A 557 -10.56 -2.39 33.49
N ILE A 558 -9.54 -1.53 33.46
CA ILE A 558 -9.58 -0.25 32.74
C ILE A 558 -8.85 -0.48 31.41
N ASN A 559 -9.44 -0.12 30.27
CA ASN A 559 -8.89 -0.42 28.94
C ASN A 559 -8.64 0.86 28.12
N ASP A 560 -7.54 0.94 27.36
CA ASP A 560 -7.20 2.11 26.53
C ASP A 560 -6.27 1.74 25.34
N TYR A 561 -6.31 2.52 24.25
CA TYR A 561 -5.39 2.41 23.11
C TYR A 561 -4.16 3.31 23.24
N SER A 562 -3.17 3.07 22.38
CA SER A 562 -1.91 3.81 22.32
C SER A 562 -1.16 3.86 23.65
N THR A 563 -1.27 2.79 24.43
CA THR A 563 -0.56 2.63 25.71
C THR A 563 0.93 2.31 25.51
N GLU A 564 1.30 1.94 24.30
CA GLU A 564 2.67 1.80 23.78
C GLU A 564 3.30 3.15 23.41
N ALA A 565 2.52 4.22 23.25
CA ALA A 565 3.04 5.55 23.03
C ALA A 565 3.44 6.22 24.35
N ILE A 566 4.73 6.53 24.54
CA ILE A 566 5.33 7.00 25.80
C ILE A 566 4.49 8.12 26.47
N GLY A 567 4.07 9.13 25.70
CA GLY A 567 3.30 10.25 26.25
C GLY A 567 1.95 9.82 26.87
N LYS A 568 1.20 8.94 26.20
CA LYS A 568 -0.10 8.46 26.68
C LYS A 568 0.07 7.39 27.76
N GLN A 569 1.10 6.55 27.63
CA GLN A 569 1.52 5.57 28.64
C GLN A 569 1.72 6.20 30.03
N ASP A 570 2.44 7.33 30.11
CA ASP A 570 2.69 8.01 31.39
C ASP A 570 1.40 8.54 32.02
N ARG A 571 0.50 9.12 31.22
CA ARG A 571 -0.81 9.59 31.70
C ARG A 571 -1.67 8.43 32.18
N TYR A 572 -1.65 7.32 31.47
CA TYR A 572 -2.40 6.12 31.83
C TYR A 572 -1.89 5.51 33.14
N PHE A 573 -0.56 5.34 33.27
CA PHE A 573 0.06 4.87 34.52
C PHE A 573 -0.26 5.79 35.71
N ALA A 574 -0.21 7.11 35.49
CA ALA A 574 -0.54 8.08 36.52
C ALA A 574 -2.02 7.99 36.95
N LEU A 575 -2.95 7.76 36.02
CA LEU A 575 -4.36 7.58 36.35
C LEU A 575 -4.58 6.31 37.18
N VAL A 576 -4.04 5.17 36.74
CA VAL A 576 -4.19 3.89 37.45
C VAL A 576 -3.58 3.97 38.85
N SER A 577 -2.40 4.58 39.00
CA SER A 577 -1.78 4.81 40.31
C SER A 577 -2.69 5.59 41.24
N ARG A 578 -3.31 6.69 40.77
CA ARG A 578 -4.24 7.50 41.57
C ARG A 578 -5.51 6.72 41.97
N LEU A 579 -6.03 5.87 41.10
CA LEU A 579 -7.18 5.01 41.39
C LEU A 579 -6.86 4.01 42.51
N LEU A 580 -5.70 3.34 42.42
CA LEU A 580 -5.23 2.39 43.44
C LEU A 580 -4.96 3.09 44.78
N GLU A 581 -4.36 4.28 44.78
CA GLU A 581 -4.15 5.09 45.99
C GLU A 581 -5.46 5.45 46.70
N ARG A 582 -6.55 5.63 45.94
CA ARG A 582 -7.91 5.87 46.48
C ARG A 582 -8.65 4.58 46.87
N GLY A 583 -8.04 3.42 46.70
CA GLY A 583 -8.66 2.12 46.98
C GLY A 583 -9.85 1.82 46.06
N VAL A 584 -9.77 2.23 44.80
CA VAL A 584 -10.71 1.81 43.75
C VAL A 584 -10.35 0.37 43.35
N PRO A 585 -11.33 -0.55 43.20
CA PRO A 585 -11.09 -1.96 42.93
C PRO A 585 -10.75 -2.21 41.45
N VAL A 586 -9.59 -1.71 41.01
CA VAL A 586 -9.03 -1.99 39.68
C VAL A 586 -8.18 -3.25 39.80
N ASP A 587 -8.62 -4.36 39.21
CA ASP A 587 -7.86 -5.61 39.23
C ASP A 587 -6.82 -5.65 38.11
N GLY A 588 -7.11 -5.02 36.96
CA GLY A 588 -6.25 -5.07 35.80
C GLY A 588 -6.25 -3.84 34.90
N VAL A 589 -5.26 -3.79 34.00
CA VAL A 589 -5.13 -2.80 32.91
C VAL A 589 -5.17 -3.50 31.56
N GLY A 590 -5.92 -2.93 30.62
CA GLY A 590 -6.05 -3.42 29.26
C GLY A 590 -5.21 -2.57 28.30
N HIS A 591 -4.46 -3.25 27.45
CA HIS A 591 -3.69 -2.67 26.37
C HIS A 591 -4.33 -3.10 25.04
N GLN A 592 -5.05 -2.19 24.38
CA GLN A 592 -5.73 -2.53 23.12
C GLN A 592 -4.71 -2.96 22.04
N PHE A 593 -3.62 -2.22 21.88
CA PHE A 593 -2.57 -2.47 20.89
C PHE A 593 -3.09 -2.55 19.44
N HIS A 594 -3.87 -1.56 19.03
CA HIS A 594 -4.11 -1.27 17.61
C HIS A 594 -2.85 -0.67 16.99
N VAL A 595 -2.03 -1.51 16.34
CA VAL A 595 -0.69 -1.12 15.86
C VAL A 595 -0.52 -1.37 14.38
N SER A 596 0.64 -1.01 13.84
CA SER A 596 1.01 -1.30 12.45
C SER A 596 2.46 -1.77 12.37
N LEU A 597 2.90 -2.16 11.18
CA LEU A 597 4.30 -2.55 10.94
C LEU A 597 5.33 -1.47 11.30
N SER A 598 4.93 -0.20 11.44
CA SER A 598 5.83 0.87 11.88
C SER A 598 6.00 0.97 13.39
N THR A 599 5.13 0.34 14.19
CA THR A 599 5.19 0.39 15.66
C THR A 599 6.11 -0.72 16.17
N PRO A 600 7.32 -0.44 16.68
CA PRO A 600 8.25 -1.50 17.07
C PRO A 600 7.71 -2.33 18.24
N VAL A 601 7.92 -3.66 18.21
CA VAL A 601 7.50 -4.58 19.29
C VAL A 601 8.08 -4.19 20.65
N SER A 602 9.25 -3.53 20.69
CA SER A 602 9.84 -2.99 21.93
C SER A 602 8.97 -1.93 22.61
N ALA A 603 8.09 -1.22 21.87
CA ALA A 603 7.13 -0.30 22.46
C ALA A 603 6.03 -1.04 23.24
N LEU A 604 5.59 -2.20 22.74
CA LEU A 604 4.64 -3.09 23.42
C LEU A 604 5.29 -3.66 24.68
N GLU A 605 6.56 -4.08 24.60
CA GLU A 605 7.33 -4.55 25.76
C GLU A 605 7.47 -3.47 26.83
N ALA A 606 7.76 -2.23 26.43
CA ALA A 606 7.87 -1.09 27.33
C ALA A 606 6.55 -0.83 28.05
N ALA A 607 5.40 -0.90 27.35
CA ALA A 607 4.07 -0.77 27.96
C ALA A 607 3.80 -1.85 29.00
N LEU A 608 3.99 -3.12 28.65
CA LEU A 608 3.76 -4.23 29.57
C LEU A 608 4.68 -4.16 30.79
N THR A 609 5.96 -3.84 30.59
CA THR A 609 6.95 -3.72 31.66
C THR A 609 6.64 -2.54 32.58
N ARG A 610 6.08 -1.44 32.05
CA ARG A 610 5.76 -0.24 32.84
C ARG A 610 4.75 -0.52 33.95
N PHE A 611 3.76 -1.37 33.68
CA PHE A 611 2.66 -1.67 34.61
C PHE A 611 2.95 -2.81 35.59
N GLU A 612 4.01 -3.60 35.40
CA GLU A 612 4.51 -4.59 36.38
C GLU A 612 4.88 -3.96 37.74
N ALA A 613 5.09 -2.65 37.79
CA ALA A 613 5.33 -1.91 39.02
C ALA A 613 4.07 -1.70 39.89
N LEU A 614 2.88 -1.96 39.36
CA LEU A 614 1.60 -1.79 40.05
C LEU A 614 1.00 -3.17 40.39
N PRO A 615 0.20 -3.28 41.47
CA PRO A 615 -0.47 -4.52 41.86
C PRO A 615 -1.71 -4.82 41.01
N VAL A 616 -1.55 -4.83 39.68
CA VAL A 616 -2.62 -5.09 38.71
C VAL A 616 -2.17 -6.19 37.75
N THR A 617 -3.12 -7.01 37.27
CA THR A 617 -2.87 -7.90 36.13
C THR A 617 -2.98 -7.11 34.83
N GLN A 618 -2.44 -7.63 33.73
CA GLN A 618 -2.51 -6.96 32.42
C GLN A 618 -3.28 -7.83 31.43
N ALA A 619 -3.87 -7.24 30.40
CA ALA A 619 -4.45 -7.96 29.27
C ALA A 619 -4.10 -7.24 27.97
N VAL A 620 -3.77 -8.01 26.93
CA VAL A 620 -3.80 -7.48 25.56
C VAL A 620 -5.21 -7.72 25.04
N THR A 621 -5.95 -6.65 24.77
CA THR A 621 -7.41 -6.72 24.66
C THR A 621 -7.91 -6.67 23.22
N GLU A 622 -7.19 -6.02 22.30
CA GLU A 622 -7.72 -5.69 20.97
C GLU A 622 -6.63 -5.72 19.88
N LEU A 623 -5.69 -6.67 19.95
CA LEU A 623 -4.53 -6.68 19.06
C LEU A 623 -4.94 -6.84 17.59
N ASP A 624 -4.53 -5.87 16.78
CA ASP A 624 -4.52 -5.93 15.34
C ASP A 624 -3.26 -5.21 14.80
N VAL A 625 -2.72 -5.67 13.67
CA VAL A 625 -1.43 -5.17 13.14
C VAL A 625 -1.59 -4.78 11.68
N ALA A 626 -1.96 -3.53 11.41
CA ALA A 626 -2.17 -3.04 10.05
C ALA A 626 -0.90 -3.18 9.18
N THR A 627 -1.06 -3.74 7.98
CA THR A 627 0.03 -3.89 7.00
C THR A 627 0.33 -2.60 6.23
N GLY A 628 -0.61 -1.65 6.23
CA GLY A 628 -0.65 -0.53 5.28
C GLY A 628 -1.22 -0.94 3.92
N THR A 629 -1.64 0.06 3.15
CA THR A 629 -2.15 -0.09 1.78
C THR A 629 -1.12 0.38 0.74
N PRO A 630 -1.02 -0.25 -0.45
CA PRO A 630 -1.65 -1.53 -0.80
C PRO A 630 -1.09 -2.70 0.01
N VAL A 631 -1.91 -3.73 0.24
CA VAL A 631 -1.45 -4.99 0.85
C VAL A 631 -0.56 -5.72 -0.16
N THR A 632 0.66 -6.07 0.24
CA THR A 632 1.61 -6.81 -0.59
C THR A 632 2.06 -8.07 0.12
N GLU A 633 2.52 -9.07 -0.64
CA GLU A 633 3.07 -10.30 -0.05
C GLU A 633 4.26 -10.01 0.89
N ALA A 634 5.10 -9.03 0.55
CA ALA A 634 6.20 -8.60 1.42
C ALA A 634 5.69 -8.08 2.77
N ARG A 635 4.66 -7.23 2.77
CA ARG A 635 4.04 -6.71 3.99
C ARG A 635 3.35 -7.80 4.81
N LEU A 636 2.72 -8.79 4.16
CA LEU A 636 2.14 -9.96 4.84
C LEU A 636 3.21 -10.81 5.51
N ILE A 637 4.36 -11.02 4.86
CA ILE A 637 5.49 -11.73 5.45
C ILE A 637 6.07 -10.95 6.64
N GLU A 638 6.28 -9.63 6.51
CA GLU A 638 6.73 -8.79 7.62
C GLU A 638 5.74 -8.79 8.79
N GLN A 639 4.43 -8.78 8.51
CA GLN A 639 3.41 -8.99 9.53
C GLN A 639 3.52 -10.35 10.22
N GLY A 640 3.85 -11.41 9.47
CA GLY A 640 4.19 -12.72 10.02
C GLY A 640 5.30 -12.65 11.05
N TYR A 641 6.40 -11.98 10.73
CA TYR A 641 7.50 -11.76 11.66
C TYR A 641 7.11 -10.87 12.85
N TYR A 642 6.29 -9.84 12.62
CA TYR A 642 5.77 -9.00 13.70
C TYR A 642 4.97 -9.82 14.72
N TYR A 643 4.04 -10.65 14.25
CA TYR A 643 3.24 -11.52 15.12
C TYR A 643 4.10 -12.57 15.84
N ARG A 644 5.16 -13.09 15.20
CA ARG A 644 6.15 -13.95 15.87
C ARG A 644 6.76 -13.22 17.06
N ASP A 645 7.34 -12.05 16.83
CA ASP A 645 8.09 -11.30 17.85
C ASP A 645 7.14 -10.82 18.98
N ALA A 646 5.93 -10.38 18.63
CA ALA A 646 4.91 -9.99 19.60
C ALA A 646 4.41 -11.17 20.44
N PHE A 647 4.15 -12.34 19.84
CA PHE A 647 3.70 -13.52 20.59
C PHE A 647 4.84 -14.18 21.39
N GLU A 648 6.09 -14.07 20.96
CA GLU A 648 7.25 -14.40 21.79
C GLU A 648 7.30 -13.52 23.04
N LEU A 649 7.18 -12.20 22.87
CA LEU A 649 7.04 -11.26 24.00
C LEU A 649 5.87 -11.65 24.92
N PHE A 650 4.69 -11.96 24.38
CA PHE A 650 3.54 -12.32 25.21
C PHE A 650 3.75 -13.65 25.95
N ARG A 651 4.43 -14.63 25.35
CA ARG A 651 4.81 -15.88 26.04
C ARG A 651 5.78 -15.60 27.18
N ASP A 652 6.75 -14.71 26.97
CA ASP A 652 7.71 -14.31 28.01
C ASP A 652 7.05 -13.52 29.14
N LYS A 653 5.99 -12.76 28.84
CA LYS A 653 5.18 -11.98 29.79
C LYS A 653 3.95 -12.72 30.29
N ALA A 654 3.82 -14.03 30.06
CA ALA A 654 2.61 -14.79 30.35
C ALA A 654 2.15 -14.69 31.81
N ASP A 655 3.08 -14.66 32.77
CA ASP A 655 2.78 -14.52 34.20
C ASP A 655 2.14 -13.17 34.56
N SER A 656 2.30 -12.15 33.72
CA SER A 656 1.73 -10.81 33.86
C SER A 656 0.41 -10.64 33.08
N LEU A 657 0.04 -11.59 32.23
CA LEU A 657 -1.08 -11.49 31.28
C LEU A 657 -2.26 -12.38 31.69
N PHE A 658 -3.45 -11.77 31.78
CA PHE A 658 -4.72 -12.44 31.99
C PHE A 658 -5.23 -13.12 30.71
N SER A 659 -5.07 -12.45 29.57
CA SER A 659 -5.38 -12.95 28.23
C SER A 659 -4.72 -12.10 27.15
N VAL A 660 -4.66 -12.64 25.93
CA VAL A 660 -4.38 -11.89 24.70
C VAL A 660 -5.56 -12.09 23.76
N THR A 661 -6.15 -11.02 23.25
CA THR A 661 -7.30 -11.05 22.33
C THR A 661 -6.92 -10.37 21.02
N VAL A 662 -7.26 -11.00 19.90
CA VAL A 662 -7.14 -10.44 18.55
C VAL A 662 -8.47 -9.79 18.14
N TRP A 663 -8.45 -8.58 17.61
CA TRP A 663 -9.67 -7.79 17.36
C TRP A 663 -10.33 -8.06 16.00
N GLY A 664 -10.73 -9.32 15.81
CA GLY A 664 -11.47 -9.80 14.65
C GLY A 664 -10.99 -11.17 14.20
N LEU A 665 -11.86 -11.89 13.47
CA LEU A 665 -11.56 -13.26 13.04
C LEU A 665 -10.76 -13.32 11.73
N PHE A 666 -11.06 -12.47 10.75
CA PHE A 666 -10.41 -12.41 9.43
C PHE A 666 -10.41 -10.99 8.86
N ASP A 667 -9.47 -10.69 7.96
CA ASP A 667 -9.13 -9.32 7.52
C ASP A 667 -10.32 -8.45 7.09
N GLY A 668 -11.20 -8.96 6.24
CA GLY A 668 -12.37 -8.25 5.73
C GLY A 668 -13.40 -7.95 6.80
N ARG A 669 -13.21 -8.46 8.04
CA ARG A 669 -13.99 -8.05 9.20
C ARG A 669 -13.28 -7.20 10.23
N SER A 670 -12.04 -6.79 9.98
CA SER A 670 -11.41 -5.80 10.82
C SER A 670 -12.01 -4.42 10.59
N TRP A 671 -12.27 -3.70 11.68
CA TRP A 671 -12.63 -2.28 11.65
C TRP A 671 -11.52 -1.37 11.06
N VAL A 672 -10.29 -1.87 10.91
CA VAL A 672 -9.16 -1.18 10.26
C VAL A 672 -8.72 -1.84 8.95
N ASN A 673 -9.62 -2.52 8.24
CA ASN A 673 -9.33 -3.13 6.93
C ASN A 673 -8.91 -2.09 5.86
N ASP A 674 -9.36 -0.84 5.96
CA ASP A 674 -8.90 0.27 5.10
C ASP A 674 -7.40 0.57 5.27
N ASN A 675 -6.81 0.15 6.40
CA ASN A 675 -5.39 0.29 6.69
C ASN A 675 -4.58 -0.97 6.30
N GLY A 676 -5.19 -1.95 5.63
CA GLY A 676 -4.54 -3.12 5.08
C GLY A 676 -5.16 -4.44 5.56
N ALA A 677 -4.31 -5.44 5.84
CA ALA A 677 -4.73 -6.80 6.18
C ALA A 677 -4.31 -7.14 7.61
N PRO A 678 -5.03 -6.68 8.66
CA PRO A 678 -4.48 -6.57 10.01
C PRO A 678 -4.56 -7.84 10.89
N LEU A 679 -5.24 -8.91 10.45
CA LEU A 679 -5.57 -10.06 11.29
C LEU A 679 -4.80 -11.34 10.90
N LEU A 680 -5.13 -12.47 11.56
CA LEU A 680 -4.41 -13.74 11.39
C LEU A 680 -4.88 -14.57 10.18
N PHE A 681 -6.10 -14.33 9.70
CA PHE A 681 -6.75 -15.09 8.62
C PHE A 681 -7.28 -14.14 7.53
N ASP A 682 -7.33 -14.63 6.29
CA ASP A 682 -7.88 -13.89 5.14
C ASP A 682 -9.40 -14.08 4.99
N ASP A 683 -10.01 -13.41 4.02
CA ASP A 683 -11.46 -13.45 3.77
C ASP A 683 -11.99 -14.82 3.31
N ARG A 684 -11.07 -15.75 2.99
CA ARG A 684 -11.38 -17.16 2.71
C ARG A 684 -11.16 -18.03 3.93
N LEU A 685 -11.00 -17.43 5.12
CA LEU A 685 -10.74 -18.10 6.39
C LEU A 685 -9.43 -18.91 6.37
N GLN A 686 -8.50 -18.59 5.47
CA GLN A 686 -7.21 -19.28 5.36
C GLN A 686 -6.13 -18.56 6.17
N ALA A 687 -5.17 -19.30 6.69
CA ALA A 687 -4.08 -18.77 7.50
C ALA A 687 -3.11 -17.90 6.69
N LYS A 688 -2.83 -16.70 7.21
CA LYS A 688 -1.80 -15.80 6.70
C LYS A 688 -0.45 -16.07 7.37
N PRO A 689 0.68 -15.51 6.88
CA PRO A 689 1.95 -15.56 7.61
C PRO A 689 1.84 -15.10 9.08
N ALA A 690 0.94 -14.16 9.37
CA ALA A 690 0.58 -13.74 10.74
C ALA A 690 0.19 -14.91 11.66
N TYR A 691 -0.64 -15.85 11.19
CA TYR A 691 -0.98 -17.08 11.93
C TYR A 691 0.28 -17.90 12.26
N TYR A 692 1.15 -18.15 11.26
CA TYR A 692 2.36 -18.95 11.43
C TYR A 692 3.32 -18.31 12.42
N GLY A 693 3.47 -16.98 12.36
CA GLY A 693 4.25 -16.20 13.31
C GLY A 693 3.69 -16.32 14.73
N ALA A 694 2.40 -16.04 14.92
CA ALA A 694 1.73 -16.16 16.22
C ALA A 694 1.85 -17.58 16.81
N ALA A 695 1.75 -18.62 15.98
CA ALA A 695 1.90 -20.02 16.38
C ALA A 695 3.35 -20.45 16.69
N GLY A 696 4.35 -19.63 16.35
CA GLY A 696 5.78 -19.98 16.47
C GLY A 696 6.22 -21.05 15.46
N LEU A 697 5.63 -21.03 14.26
CA LEU A 697 5.93 -21.94 13.15
C LEU A 697 6.87 -21.29 12.13
N GLU A 698 7.35 -22.09 11.17
CA GLU A 698 8.23 -21.62 10.11
C GLU A 698 7.54 -20.57 9.23
N LEU A 699 8.19 -19.42 9.06
CA LEU A 699 7.73 -18.32 8.21
C LEU A 699 8.42 -18.35 6.84
N PRO A 700 7.77 -17.87 5.78
CA PRO A 700 8.45 -17.56 4.53
C PRO A 700 9.58 -16.56 4.77
N GLY A 701 10.71 -16.72 4.08
CA GLY A 701 11.83 -15.78 4.20
C GLY A 701 11.43 -14.36 3.75
N ARG A 702 11.89 -13.35 4.48
CA ARG A 702 11.60 -11.93 4.21
C ARG A 702 11.90 -11.53 2.75
N ILE A 703 11.00 -10.71 2.20
CA ILE A 703 11.19 -10.08 0.89
C ILE A 703 11.82 -8.72 1.14
N ALA A 704 13.13 -8.61 0.96
CA ALA A 704 13.85 -7.40 1.27
C ALA A 704 13.63 -6.33 0.19
N SER A 705 13.65 -5.07 0.63
CA SER A 705 13.66 -3.90 -0.24
C SER A 705 14.75 -2.94 0.21
N ALA A 706 15.49 -2.36 -0.73
CA ALA A 706 16.46 -1.32 -0.43
C ALA A 706 16.52 -0.28 -1.56
N GLU A 707 17.14 0.86 -1.28
CA GLU A 707 17.44 1.87 -2.29
C GLU A 707 18.88 1.71 -2.81
N SER A 708 19.05 1.89 -4.11
CA SER A 708 20.37 2.01 -4.74
C SER A 708 20.55 3.44 -5.21
N PHE A 709 21.46 4.17 -4.59
CA PHE A 709 21.80 5.52 -5.00
C PHE A 709 22.66 5.51 -6.28
N GLY A 710 22.38 6.46 -7.17
CA GLY A 710 23.13 6.62 -8.42
C GLY A 710 24.61 6.89 -8.16
N GLY A 711 25.50 6.19 -8.86
CA GLY A 711 26.94 6.37 -8.70
C GLY A 711 27.75 5.38 -9.51
N GLU A 712 28.87 5.84 -10.06
CA GLU A 712 29.81 4.99 -10.78
C GLU A 712 31.03 4.69 -9.91
N LEU A 713 31.24 3.41 -9.63
CA LEU A 713 32.47 2.90 -9.01
C LEU A 713 33.07 1.84 -9.92
N ALA A 714 34.38 1.92 -10.12
CA ALA A 714 35.15 0.88 -10.80
C ALA A 714 35.13 -0.42 -9.98
N VAL A 715 35.34 -1.56 -10.64
CA VAL A 715 35.51 -2.85 -9.95
C VAL A 715 37.00 -3.17 -9.91
N ASP A 716 37.69 -2.53 -8.97
CA ASP A 716 39.13 -2.69 -8.75
C ASP A 716 39.47 -2.76 -7.26
N ALA A 717 40.77 -2.86 -6.95
CA ALA A 717 41.24 -2.93 -5.57
C ALA A 717 41.03 -1.62 -4.79
N ALA A 718 40.96 -0.47 -5.46
CA ALA A 718 40.71 0.81 -4.79
C ALA A 718 39.24 0.91 -4.36
N ALA A 719 38.33 0.35 -5.16
CA ALA A 719 36.90 0.33 -4.86
C ALA A 719 36.55 -0.41 -3.56
N LEU A 720 37.37 -1.34 -3.10
CA LEU A 720 37.17 -2.03 -1.81
C LEU A 720 37.26 -1.09 -0.62
N GLU A 721 38.05 -0.03 -0.72
CA GLU A 721 38.28 0.95 0.35
C GLU A 721 37.79 2.35 -0.07
N ALA A 722 36.86 2.39 -1.03
CA ALA A 722 36.27 3.63 -1.51
C ALA A 722 35.45 4.29 -0.37
N PRO A 723 35.72 5.56 -0.03
CA PRO A 723 35.02 6.26 1.05
C PRO A 723 33.52 6.42 0.81
N GLU A 724 33.08 6.30 -0.45
CA GLU A 724 31.66 6.29 -0.84
C GLU A 724 30.87 5.17 -0.17
N TRP A 725 31.51 4.07 0.22
CA TRP A 725 30.86 2.97 0.95
C TRP A 725 30.61 3.27 2.42
N ASP A 726 31.37 4.19 3.01
CA ASP A 726 31.21 4.59 4.41
C ASP A 726 30.07 5.61 4.59
N GLN A 727 29.54 6.13 3.48
CA GLN A 727 28.44 7.11 3.48
C GLN A 727 27.08 6.48 3.81
N LEU A 728 26.92 5.17 3.68
CA LEU A 728 25.66 4.47 3.97
C LEU A 728 25.94 3.24 4.83
N PRO A 729 24.99 2.80 5.68
CA PRO A 729 25.09 1.53 6.36
C PRO A 729 24.97 0.35 5.37
N LEU A 730 25.38 -0.84 5.81
CA LEU A 730 25.18 -2.07 5.04
C LEU A 730 23.79 -2.65 5.30
N GLU A 731 23.13 -3.08 4.24
CA GLU A 731 21.93 -3.90 4.29
C GLU A 731 22.28 -5.31 4.81
N PRO A 732 21.61 -5.81 5.85
CA PRO A 732 21.96 -7.10 6.47
C PRO A 732 21.65 -8.28 5.54
N ILE A 733 22.56 -9.24 5.47
CA ILE A 733 22.36 -10.51 4.74
C ILE A 733 22.03 -11.62 5.75
N GLY A 734 20.86 -12.24 5.57
CA GLY A 734 20.31 -13.21 6.53
C GLY A 734 19.73 -12.53 7.77
N GLU A 735 19.16 -13.34 8.67
CA GLU A 735 18.59 -12.85 9.94
C GLU A 735 19.68 -12.12 10.75
N ASP A 736 19.39 -10.89 11.13
CA ASP A 736 20.27 -9.97 11.87
C ASP A 736 21.70 -9.81 11.28
N GLY A 737 21.86 -9.98 9.96
CA GLY A 737 23.15 -9.86 9.29
C GLY A 737 24.11 -11.02 9.56
N ALA A 738 23.60 -12.19 9.95
CA ALA A 738 24.41 -13.37 10.28
C ALA A 738 25.31 -13.88 9.12
N ALA A 739 25.02 -13.48 7.88
CA ALA A 739 25.85 -13.77 6.70
C ALA A 739 26.60 -12.53 6.15
N GLY A 740 26.60 -11.42 6.88
CA GLY A 740 27.29 -10.18 6.53
C GLY A 740 26.33 -9.07 6.10
N GLY A 741 26.80 -8.17 5.23
CA GLY A 741 26.04 -7.03 4.76
C GLY A 741 26.39 -6.63 3.33
N LEU A 742 25.48 -5.90 2.66
CA LEU A 742 25.68 -5.41 1.30
C LEU A 742 25.34 -3.93 1.13
N GLN A 743 25.87 -3.32 0.07
CA GLN A 743 25.49 -2.00 -0.41
C GLN A 743 25.54 -1.99 -1.93
N THR A 744 24.81 -1.09 -2.56
CA THR A 744 24.77 -1.00 -4.02
C THR A 744 24.89 0.44 -4.53
N ARG A 745 25.43 0.60 -5.74
CA ARG A 745 25.41 1.83 -6.54
C ARG A 745 25.04 1.49 -7.98
N TRP A 746 24.32 2.35 -8.68
CA TRP A 746 23.86 2.06 -10.04
C TRP A 746 24.20 3.15 -11.05
N THR A 747 24.27 2.72 -12.30
CA THR A 747 24.33 3.52 -13.53
C THR A 747 23.41 2.87 -14.56
N ALA A 748 23.11 3.54 -15.66
CA ALA A 748 22.24 2.97 -16.70
C ALA A 748 22.68 1.58 -17.21
N ASP A 749 24.00 1.32 -17.21
CA ASP A 749 24.59 0.11 -17.77
C ASP A 749 25.07 -0.90 -16.71
N GLY A 750 24.93 -0.61 -15.41
CA GLY A 750 25.38 -1.56 -14.40
C GLY A 750 25.07 -1.22 -12.95
N LEU A 751 24.95 -2.29 -12.16
CA LEU A 751 24.78 -2.30 -10.71
C LEU A 751 26.09 -2.75 -10.05
N THR A 752 26.78 -1.85 -9.36
CA THR A 752 27.94 -2.16 -8.53
C THR A 752 27.48 -2.55 -7.14
N VAL A 753 27.94 -3.70 -6.64
CA VAL A 753 27.57 -4.24 -5.33
C VAL A 753 28.83 -4.38 -4.48
N LEU A 754 28.79 -3.80 -3.28
CA LEU A 754 29.70 -4.12 -2.19
C LEU A 754 29.06 -5.23 -1.33
N ALA A 755 29.83 -6.25 -0.98
CA ALA A 755 29.45 -7.25 0.02
C ALA A 755 30.57 -7.41 1.06
N GLN A 756 30.22 -7.34 2.34
CA GLN A 756 31.07 -7.76 3.45
C GLN A 756 30.53 -9.08 3.99
N VAL A 757 31.33 -10.15 3.94
CA VAL A 757 30.86 -11.52 4.19
C VAL A 757 31.87 -12.32 5.04
N PRO A 758 31.46 -13.41 5.72
CA PRO A 758 32.37 -14.20 6.55
C PRO A 758 33.55 -14.80 5.78
N ALA A 759 34.70 -14.96 6.45
CA ALA A 759 35.93 -15.52 5.86
C ALA A 759 35.78 -16.92 5.24
N GLY A 760 34.79 -17.70 5.69
CA GLY A 760 34.46 -19.03 5.16
C GLY A 760 33.58 -19.03 3.91
N THR A 761 33.34 -17.89 3.27
CA THR A 761 32.53 -17.79 2.05
C THR A 761 33.28 -18.37 0.84
N ASP A 762 32.61 -19.28 0.13
CA ASP A 762 33.13 -19.94 -1.07
C ASP A 762 32.80 -19.17 -2.35
N ALA A 763 31.59 -18.61 -2.43
CA ALA A 763 31.08 -17.85 -3.56
C ALA A 763 29.95 -16.88 -3.16
N LEU A 764 29.66 -15.91 -4.02
CA LEU A 764 28.43 -15.13 -4.00
C LEU A 764 27.52 -15.55 -5.16
N ARG A 765 26.22 -15.59 -4.91
CA ARG A 765 25.18 -15.80 -5.93
C ARG A 765 24.37 -14.51 -6.06
N VAL A 766 24.52 -13.82 -7.19
CA VAL A 766 23.88 -12.51 -7.43
C VAL A 766 22.76 -12.69 -8.43
N THR A 767 21.54 -12.29 -8.09
CA THR A 767 20.41 -12.27 -9.01
C THR A 767 20.06 -10.83 -9.36
N VAL A 768 19.97 -10.53 -10.65
CA VAL A 768 19.48 -9.24 -11.18
C VAL A 768 18.44 -9.52 -12.27
N GLY A 769 17.23 -9.01 -12.08
CA GLY A 769 16.08 -9.38 -12.89
C GLY A 769 15.80 -10.88 -12.75
N THR A 770 15.82 -11.59 -13.88
CA THR A 770 15.65 -13.05 -13.94
C THR A 770 16.97 -13.81 -14.05
N THR A 771 18.10 -13.11 -14.11
CA THR A 771 19.41 -13.72 -14.33
C THR A 771 20.15 -13.88 -13.01
N THR A 772 20.66 -15.09 -12.76
CA THR A 772 21.50 -15.39 -11.60
C THR A 772 22.93 -15.66 -12.06
N TYR A 773 23.86 -15.01 -11.40
CA TYR A 773 25.30 -15.07 -11.63
C TYR A 773 26.01 -15.70 -10.43
N GLU A 774 27.04 -16.50 -10.69
CA GLU A 774 27.90 -17.06 -9.66
C GLU A 774 29.27 -16.39 -9.67
N VAL A 775 29.71 -15.93 -8.49
CA VAL A 775 30.97 -15.23 -8.27
C VAL A 775 31.78 -16.02 -7.24
N PRO A 776 32.56 -17.03 -7.67
CA PRO A 776 33.40 -17.81 -6.78
C PRO A 776 34.61 -17.00 -6.29
N ARG A 777 35.05 -17.25 -5.06
CA ARG A 777 36.23 -16.61 -4.46
C ARG A 777 37.52 -16.87 -5.23
N THR A 778 37.55 -17.90 -6.07
CA THR A 778 38.70 -18.24 -6.94
C THR A 778 38.96 -17.20 -8.03
N GLY A 779 37.99 -16.32 -8.32
CA GLY A 779 38.13 -15.22 -9.28
C GLY A 779 37.76 -15.54 -10.74
N GLU A 780 37.36 -16.78 -11.04
CA GLU A 780 36.84 -17.20 -12.37
C GLU A 780 35.31 -17.30 -12.33
N GLY A 781 34.62 -16.15 -12.24
CA GLY A 781 33.15 -16.06 -12.12
C GLY A 781 32.44 -15.44 -13.31
N ASP A 782 31.10 -15.41 -13.24
CA ASP A 782 30.24 -14.84 -14.29
C ASP A 782 30.29 -13.30 -14.34
N LEU A 783 30.66 -12.66 -13.22
CA LEU A 783 30.74 -11.20 -13.10
C LEU A 783 32.17 -10.73 -12.75
N PRO A 784 32.57 -9.53 -13.19
CA PRO A 784 33.77 -8.89 -12.68
C PRO A 784 33.63 -8.67 -11.17
N ALA A 785 34.61 -9.14 -10.41
CA ALA A 785 34.65 -9.01 -8.96
C ALA A 785 36.09 -8.92 -8.43
N VAL A 786 36.28 -8.17 -7.35
CA VAL A 786 37.53 -8.09 -6.60
C VAL A 786 37.25 -8.47 -5.15
N TRP A 787 38.07 -9.40 -4.64
CA TRP A 787 37.98 -9.93 -3.27
C TRP A 787 39.19 -9.47 -2.46
N ALA A 788 38.98 -9.09 -1.21
CA ALA A 788 40.04 -8.88 -0.23
C ALA A 788 39.62 -9.33 1.16
N GLU A 789 40.60 -9.65 1.99
CA GLU A 789 40.39 -9.82 3.43
C GLU A 789 40.09 -8.45 4.06
N HIS A 790 39.09 -8.39 4.93
CA HIS A 790 38.72 -7.17 5.65
C HIS A 790 38.22 -7.54 7.05
N GLY A 791 38.92 -7.07 8.09
CA GLY A 791 38.65 -7.50 9.46
C GLY A 791 38.87 -9.02 9.65
N ASP A 792 37.86 -9.71 10.16
CA ASP A 792 37.78 -11.17 10.30
C ASP A 792 37.00 -11.85 9.17
N GLY A 793 36.60 -11.08 8.15
CA GLY A 793 35.84 -11.52 6.99
C GLY A 793 36.46 -11.12 5.66
N LEU A 794 35.62 -11.05 4.64
CA LEU A 794 35.96 -10.70 3.27
C LEU A 794 35.15 -9.48 2.85
N ARG A 795 35.77 -8.64 2.03
CA ARG A 795 35.11 -7.55 1.30
C ARG A 795 35.18 -7.86 -0.19
N VAL A 796 34.06 -7.71 -0.87
CA VAL A 796 33.91 -8.01 -2.29
C VAL A 796 33.23 -6.86 -2.98
N VAL A 797 33.82 -6.35 -4.06
CA VAL A 797 33.13 -5.43 -4.98
C VAL A 797 32.94 -6.15 -6.29
N LEU A 798 31.71 -6.16 -6.80
CA LEU A 798 31.35 -6.78 -8.08
C LEU A 798 30.43 -5.86 -8.88
N ARG A 799 30.28 -6.12 -10.18
CA ARG A 799 29.34 -5.36 -11.02
C ARG A 799 28.52 -6.27 -11.92
N ALA A 800 27.21 -6.18 -11.79
CA ALA A 800 26.25 -6.83 -12.67
C ALA A 800 25.81 -5.87 -13.80
N PRO A 801 25.60 -6.36 -15.03
CA PRO A 801 25.14 -5.51 -16.14
C PRO A 801 23.67 -5.11 -15.95
N LEU A 802 23.32 -3.89 -16.36
CA LEU A 802 21.95 -3.40 -16.54
C LEU A 802 21.76 -2.97 -18.00
N ASP A 803 20.50 -2.93 -18.46
CA ASP A 803 20.15 -2.55 -19.83
C ASP A 803 19.31 -1.27 -19.82
N GLY A 804 19.98 -0.12 -19.85
CA GLY A 804 19.33 1.19 -19.94
C GLY A 804 18.49 1.56 -18.71
N ALA A 805 18.92 1.16 -17.51
CA ALA A 805 18.22 1.47 -16.27
C ALA A 805 18.12 2.99 -16.02
N ALA A 806 17.04 3.42 -15.40
CA ALA A 806 16.75 4.81 -15.11
C ALA A 806 16.38 5.04 -13.63
N GLN A 807 16.50 6.29 -13.20
CA GLN A 807 16.04 6.70 -11.87
C GLN A 807 14.52 6.49 -11.79
N GLY A 808 14.06 5.87 -10.70
CA GLY A 808 12.67 5.47 -10.48
C GLY A 808 12.38 4.01 -10.81
N ASP A 809 13.28 3.31 -11.52
CA ASP A 809 13.11 1.89 -11.79
C ASP A 809 13.22 1.06 -10.50
N VAL A 810 12.51 -0.08 -10.46
CA VAL A 810 12.62 -1.08 -9.38
C VAL A 810 13.17 -2.38 -9.95
N LEU A 811 14.36 -2.78 -9.52
CA LEU A 811 15.01 -3.99 -9.98
C LEU A 811 14.71 -5.17 -9.05
N ALA A 812 14.41 -6.34 -9.62
CA ALA A 812 14.44 -7.58 -8.86
C ALA A 812 15.91 -7.94 -8.54
N PHE A 813 16.28 -8.02 -7.27
CA PHE A 813 17.65 -8.22 -6.83
C PHE A 813 17.74 -9.27 -5.71
N ASN A 814 18.81 -10.07 -5.69
CA ASN A 814 19.18 -10.84 -4.50
C ASN A 814 20.68 -11.08 -4.44
N LEU A 815 21.22 -11.19 -3.23
CA LEU A 815 22.60 -11.59 -2.98
C LEU A 815 22.61 -12.76 -1.99
N GLY A 816 23.11 -13.91 -2.43
CA GLY A 816 23.30 -15.12 -1.63
C GLY A 816 24.77 -15.36 -1.30
N VAL A 817 25.06 -15.64 -0.03
CA VAL A 817 26.39 -16.05 0.47
C VAL A 817 26.46 -17.57 0.53
N VAL A 818 27.36 -18.16 -0.25
CA VAL A 818 27.50 -19.61 -0.38
C VAL A 818 28.60 -20.14 0.54
N ARG A 819 28.26 -21.09 1.41
CA ARG A 819 29.18 -21.82 2.29
C ARG A 819 28.89 -23.32 2.22
N GLY A 820 29.69 -24.05 1.45
CA GLY A 820 29.42 -25.45 1.11
C GLY A 820 28.10 -25.59 0.34
N GLU A 821 27.15 -26.36 0.88
CA GLU A 821 25.81 -26.54 0.30
C GLU A 821 24.78 -25.50 0.79
N GLN A 822 25.14 -24.68 1.79
CA GLN A 822 24.24 -23.68 2.36
C GLN A 822 24.35 -22.35 1.61
N VAL A 823 23.21 -21.72 1.37
CA VAL A 823 23.10 -20.36 0.83
C VAL A 823 22.27 -19.53 1.80
N THR A 824 22.87 -18.47 2.35
CA THR A 824 22.15 -17.47 3.16
C THR A 824 22.02 -16.20 2.33
N SER A 825 20.81 -15.71 2.11
CA SER A 825 20.55 -14.61 1.17
C SER A 825 20.05 -13.35 1.87
N TRP A 826 20.25 -12.21 1.21
CA TRP A 826 19.70 -10.92 1.59
C TRP A 826 18.16 -10.94 1.64
N SER A 827 17.55 -11.61 0.67
CA SER A 827 16.11 -11.88 0.66
C SER A 827 15.82 -13.36 0.43
N GLY A 828 14.71 -13.86 0.98
CA GLY A 828 14.25 -15.24 0.80
C GLY A 828 14.01 -15.62 -0.67
N ARG A 829 13.77 -14.63 -1.54
CA ARG A 829 13.73 -14.75 -3.01
C ARG A 829 14.22 -13.43 -3.63
N ALA A 830 13.95 -13.15 -4.90
CA ALA A 830 14.31 -11.84 -5.46
C ALA A 830 13.53 -10.73 -4.73
N GLY A 831 14.26 -9.88 -4.01
CA GLY A 831 13.76 -8.66 -3.38
C GLY A 831 13.70 -7.50 -4.38
N SER A 832 13.42 -6.30 -3.90
CA SER A 832 13.31 -5.08 -4.73
C SER A 832 14.42 -4.08 -4.42
N LEU A 833 15.04 -3.54 -5.47
CA LEU A 833 16.04 -2.49 -5.36
C LEU A 833 15.55 -1.27 -6.15
N ALA A 834 15.12 -0.23 -5.44
CA ALA A 834 14.67 1.01 -6.06
C ALA A 834 15.88 1.85 -6.49
N LEU A 835 15.94 2.22 -7.77
CA LEU A 835 17.02 3.03 -8.33
C LEU A 835 16.71 4.50 -8.13
N VAL A 836 17.53 5.17 -7.32
CA VAL A 836 17.29 6.56 -6.94
C VAL A 836 18.45 7.46 -7.37
N GLU A 837 18.26 8.77 -7.31
CA GLU A 837 19.30 9.75 -7.67
C GLU A 837 20.59 9.55 -6.87
N PRO A 838 21.70 10.20 -7.26
CA PRO A 838 22.92 10.19 -6.46
C PRO A 838 22.69 10.73 -5.05
N LEU A 839 23.34 10.11 -4.08
CA LEU A 839 23.26 10.49 -2.67
C LEU A 839 23.72 11.94 -2.49
N SER A 840 22.88 12.77 -1.86
CA SER A 840 23.29 14.10 -1.41
C SER A 840 24.31 13.98 -0.29
N TYR A 841 25.51 14.52 -0.51
CA TYR A 841 26.64 14.42 0.42
C TYR A 841 27.30 15.79 0.62
N LEU A 842 27.70 16.09 1.86
CA LEU A 842 28.51 17.28 2.18
C LEU A 842 29.58 16.96 3.23
N GLU A 843 30.69 17.69 3.17
CA GLU A 843 31.70 17.70 4.22
C GLU A 843 31.49 18.90 5.14
N VAL A 844 31.48 18.64 6.44
CA VAL A 844 31.32 19.66 7.49
C VAL A 844 32.70 19.91 8.09
N PRO A 845 33.33 21.07 7.84
CA PRO A 845 34.64 21.36 8.40
C PRO A 845 34.55 21.74 9.89
N ALA A 846 35.62 21.45 10.63
CA ALA A 846 35.76 21.91 12.01
C ALA A 846 35.86 23.46 12.05
N ALA A 847 35.31 24.08 13.08
CA ALA A 847 35.24 25.54 13.24
C ALA A 847 36.62 26.20 13.47
N ALA A 848 37.38 26.41 12.39
CA ALA A 848 38.78 26.86 12.40
C ALA A 848 38.99 28.28 12.95
N ALA A 849 38.03 29.17 12.69
CA ALA A 849 38.05 30.58 13.08
C ALA A 849 37.38 30.85 14.44
N GLY A 850 37.01 29.79 15.17
CA GLY A 850 36.23 29.85 16.40
C GLY A 850 34.81 29.33 16.22
N VAL A 851 34.18 28.92 17.32
CA VAL A 851 32.79 28.45 17.36
C VAL A 851 31.85 29.63 17.06
N PRO A 852 30.91 29.51 16.10
CA PRO A 852 29.93 30.56 15.85
C PRO A 852 28.98 30.74 17.05
N GLU A 853 28.66 32.00 17.35
CA GLU A 853 27.62 32.36 18.30
C GLU A 853 26.26 32.16 17.62
N VAL A 854 25.28 31.59 18.34
CA VAL A 854 23.92 31.40 17.81
C VAL A 854 23.09 32.57 18.29
N ASP A 855 23.15 33.69 17.57
CA ASP A 855 22.52 34.96 17.97
C ASP A 855 21.74 35.67 16.84
N GLY A 856 21.71 35.09 15.65
CA GLY A 856 21.01 35.60 14.48
C GLY A 856 21.86 36.57 13.64
N VAL A 857 23.16 36.68 13.93
CA VAL A 857 24.12 37.52 13.19
C VAL A 857 25.19 36.62 12.57
N VAL A 858 25.30 36.66 11.25
CA VAL A 858 26.30 35.85 10.52
C VAL A 858 27.73 36.22 10.95
N ASP A 859 28.38 35.29 11.64
CA ASP A 859 29.76 35.40 12.09
C ASP A 859 30.81 35.23 10.99
N ALA A 860 32.00 35.79 11.22
CA ALA A 860 33.18 35.55 10.38
C ALA A 860 33.65 34.08 10.37
N ALA A 861 33.17 33.25 11.32
CA ALA A 861 33.44 31.81 11.33
C ALA A 861 32.90 31.10 10.08
N TRP A 862 31.87 31.67 9.45
CA TRP A 862 31.25 31.15 8.23
C TRP A 862 31.99 31.56 6.94
N ASP A 863 32.98 32.46 7.02
CA ASP A 863 33.73 32.94 5.85
C ASP A 863 34.45 31.80 5.13
N GLY A 864 34.14 31.61 3.85
CA GLY A 864 34.76 30.58 3.00
C GLY A 864 34.25 29.15 3.25
N VAL A 865 33.26 28.96 4.14
CA VAL A 865 32.59 27.67 4.34
C VAL A 865 31.66 27.40 3.13
N PRO A 866 31.78 26.24 2.46
CA PRO A 866 30.91 25.87 1.35
C PRO A 866 29.43 25.82 1.78
N ALA A 867 28.54 26.25 0.88
CA ALA A 867 27.10 26.20 1.10
C ALA A 867 26.43 25.19 0.15
N VAL A 868 25.40 24.52 0.64
CA VAL A 868 24.45 23.75 -0.18
C VAL A 868 23.15 24.54 -0.37
N THR A 869 22.37 24.22 -1.40
CA THR A 869 21.12 24.93 -1.72
C THR A 869 19.92 24.01 -1.55
N THR A 870 18.84 24.49 -0.93
CA THR A 870 17.54 23.78 -0.92
C THR A 870 16.83 23.95 -2.26
N GLY A 871 17.31 23.26 -3.30
CA GLY A 871 16.84 23.42 -4.68
C GLY A 871 15.80 22.39 -5.15
N LYS A 872 15.54 21.34 -4.39
CA LYS A 872 14.62 20.26 -4.78
C LYS A 872 13.19 20.64 -4.36
N GLN A 873 12.35 21.04 -5.31
CA GLN A 873 10.95 21.33 -5.03
C GLN A 873 10.17 20.03 -4.81
N THR A 874 9.69 19.81 -3.59
CA THR A 874 9.00 18.57 -3.18
C THR A 874 7.49 18.76 -3.09
N SER A 875 7.02 20.00 -2.92
CA SER A 875 5.59 20.32 -2.89
C SER A 875 5.31 21.76 -3.31
N GLY A 876 4.09 21.99 -3.83
CA GLY A 876 3.54 23.30 -4.13
C GLY A 876 4.29 24.09 -5.21
N THR A 877 4.08 25.41 -5.24
CA THR A 877 4.66 26.35 -6.23
C THR A 877 5.51 27.44 -5.57
N GLY A 878 5.83 27.29 -4.28
CA GLY A 878 6.72 28.19 -3.55
C GLY A 878 8.08 28.35 -4.23
N THR A 879 8.72 29.49 -3.96
CA THR A 879 10.01 29.89 -4.52
C THR A 879 11.07 30.13 -3.45
N ALA A 880 10.72 30.07 -2.17
CA ALA A 880 11.68 30.23 -1.07
C ALA A 880 12.73 29.11 -1.10
N THR A 881 14.00 29.50 -1.00
CA THR A 881 15.16 28.59 -0.95
C THR A 881 16.19 29.11 0.04
N ALA A 882 17.03 28.22 0.56
CA ALA A 882 18.10 28.56 1.49
C ALA A 882 19.48 28.20 0.95
N GLN A 883 20.45 29.06 1.22
CA GLN A 883 21.87 28.71 1.22
C GLN A 883 22.26 28.24 2.61
N VAL A 884 22.62 26.96 2.74
CA VAL A 884 22.92 26.33 4.03
C VAL A 884 24.41 26.03 4.16
N ARG A 885 25.04 26.57 5.21
CA ARG A 885 26.42 26.26 5.62
C ARG A 885 26.41 25.45 6.90
N THR A 886 27.42 24.60 7.04
CA THR A 886 27.57 23.76 8.23
C THR A 886 29.00 23.77 8.75
N LEU A 887 29.13 23.73 10.08
CA LEU A 887 30.39 23.63 10.81
C LEU A 887 30.22 22.62 11.95
N TRP A 888 31.32 22.11 12.49
CA TRP A 888 31.27 21.33 13.73
C TRP A 888 32.36 21.73 14.73
N ASP A 889 32.07 21.52 16.00
CA ASP A 889 33.03 21.56 17.11
C ASP A 889 32.61 20.53 18.16
N ALA A 890 33.54 19.66 18.57
CA ALA A 890 33.27 18.53 19.45
C ALA A 890 32.05 17.68 19.00
N ASP A 891 30.98 17.67 19.80
CA ASP A 891 29.73 16.93 19.54
C ASP A 891 28.61 17.82 18.99
N THR A 892 28.91 19.04 18.55
CA THR A 892 27.89 19.99 18.09
C THR A 892 28.01 20.24 16.59
N LEU A 893 26.89 20.02 15.87
CA LEU A 893 26.70 20.47 14.50
C LEU A 893 26.11 21.88 14.51
N TYR A 894 26.75 22.80 13.81
CA TYR A 894 26.28 24.16 13.59
C TYR A 894 25.74 24.29 12.17
N VAL A 895 24.57 24.92 12.02
CA VAL A 895 23.90 25.14 10.75
C VAL A 895 23.56 26.63 10.64
N LEU A 896 23.92 27.24 9.51
CA LEU A 896 23.47 28.58 9.11
C LEU A 896 22.68 28.43 7.82
N ALA A 897 21.38 28.78 7.84
CA ALA A 897 20.53 28.84 6.66
C ALA A 897 20.18 30.29 6.35
N GLU A 898 20.65 30.79 5.21
CA GLU A 898 20.27 32.10 4.67
C GLU A 898 19.13 31.90 3.66
N VAL A 899 17.90 32.22 4.05
CA VAL A 899 16.69 32.04 3.24
C VAL A 899 16.43 33.26 2.39
N THR A 900 16.27 33.05 1.08
CA THR A 900 15.75 34.05 0.15
C THR A 900 14.25 33.81 -0.04
N ASP A 901 13.45 34.73 0.46
CA ASP A 901 12.00 34.73 0.38
C ASP A 901 11.45 36.18 0.32
N PRO A 902 10.85 36.60 -0.81
CA PRO A 902 10.30 37.94 -0.95
C PRO A 902 9.02 38.19 -0.14
N SER A 903 8.41 37.16 0.49
CA SER A 903 7.09 37.24 1.13
C SER A 903 6.98 36.43 2.43
N VAL A 904 7.83 36.73 3.41
CA VAL A 904 7.80 36.07 4.73
C VAL A 904 6.46 36.22 5.47
N ASP A 905 5.83 35.09 5.78
CA ASP A 905 4.54 34.90 6.43
C ASP A 905 4.57 33.81 7.53
N ALA A 906 4.46 34.25 8.79
CA ALA A 906 4.36 33.39 9.95
C ALA A 906 2.93 33.30 10.54
N THR A 907 1.90 33.66 9.78
CA THR A 907 0.53 33.85 10.32
C THR A 907 -0.33 32.59 10.37
N ALA A 908 0.11 31.49 9.76
CA ALA A 908 -0.63 30.22 9.77
C ALA A 908 -0.80 29.66 11.20
N THR A 909 -1.89 28.94 11.47
CA THR A 909 -2.15 28.38 12.81
C THR A 909 -1.19 27.22 13.09
N GLN A 910 -1.01 26.32 12.12
CA GLN A 910 -0.15 25.16 12.25
C GLN A 910 1.32 25.54 11.99
N PRO A 911 2.28 25.17 12.85
CA PRO A 911 3.67 25.60 12.71
C PRO A 911 4.35 25.16 11.40
N TRP A 912 3.96 24.01 10.82
CA TRP A 912 4.50 23.51 9.54
C TRP A 912 3.94 24.24 8.31
N GLU A 913 2.94 25.10 8.49
CA GLU A 913 2.36 25.88 7.42
C GLU A 913 2.94 27.30 7.31
N ARG A 914 3.91 27.64 8.18
CA ARG A 914 4.55 28.95 8.26
C ARG A 914 5.90 28.95 7.54
N ASP A 915 6.38 30.13 7.15
CA ASP A 915 7.76 30.28 6.69
C ASP A 915 8.74 29.85 7.76
N SER A 916 9.49 28.81 7.43
CA SER A 916 10.36 28.13 8.37
C SER A 916 11.44 27.32 7.66
N VAL A 917 12.54 27.10 8.38
CA VAL A 917 13.56 26.11 8.03
C VAL A 917 13.35 24.87 8.89
N GLU A 918 13.26 23.69 8.27
CA GLU A 918 13.32 22.41 8.96
C GLU A 918 14.70 21.76 8.79
N ILE A 919 15.18 21.17 9.88
CA ILE A 919 16.46 20.47 9.95
C ILE A 919 16.21 19.06 10.47
N TYR A 920 16.65 18.08 9.69
CA TYR A 920 16.56 16.67 10.00
C TYR A 920 17.95 16.14 10.37
N VAL A 921 18.07 15.36 11.44
CA VAL A 921 19.36 14.80 11.88
C VAL A 921 19.20 13.37 12.36
N ASP A 922 19.93 12.45 11.74
CA ASP A 922 20.15 11.05 12.14
C ASP A 922 21.59 10.94 12.67
N ALA A 923 21.72 11.01 14.00
CA ALA A 923 23.01 11.03 14.67
C ALA A 923 23.69 9.65 14.58
N GLY A 924 24.61 9.52 13.63
CA GLY A 924 25.34 8.28 13.35
C GLY A 924 24.89 7.57 12.07
N ASN A 925 23.99 8.20 11.30
CA ASN A 925 23.66 7.81 9.92
C ASN A 925 23.16 6.36 9.80
N SER A 926 22.20 6.00 10.64
CA SER A 926 21.59 4.67 10.68
C SER A 926 20.67 4.35 9.51
N LYS A 927 20.08 5.36 8.83
CA LYS A 927 19.23 5.22 7.63
C LYS A 927 18.13 4.16 7.73
N ASN A 928 17.56 3.98 8.91
CA ASN A 928 16.72 2.83 9.27
C ASN A 928 15.25 2.94 8.82
N GLY A 929 14.91 3.87 7.91
CA GLY A 929 13.54 4.07 7.48
C GLY A 929 12.77 4.92 8.48
N ALA A 930 12.14 4.34 9.50
CA ALA A 930 11.38 5.07 10.52
C ALA A 930 12.29 5.86 11.48
N TYR A 931 11.75 6.76 12.31
CA TYR A 931 12.57 7.49 13.30
C TYR A 931 12.97 6.61 14.49
N LEU A 932 14.24 6.62 14.85
CA LEU A 932 14.77 6.11 16.12
C LEU A 932 14.79 7.21 17.18
N PRO A 933 14.98 6.84 18.47
CA PRO A 933 15.19 7.83 19.53
C PRO A 933 16.43 8.73 19.35
N THR A 934 17.34 8.41 18.43
CA THR A 934 18.50 9.26 18.12
C THR A 934 18.20 10.34 17.08
N ASP A 935 17.12 10.16 16.33
CA ASP A 935 16.79 10.98 15.16
C ASP A 935 15.93 12.17 15.57
N MET A 936 16.01 13.27 14.81
CA MET A 936 15.29 14.49 15.14
C MET A 936 14.71 15.18 13.90
N GLN A 937 13.59 15.88 14.14
CA GLN A 937 13.02 16.85 13.23
C GLN A 937 12.81 18.17 13.98
N LEU A 938 13.59 19.18 13.62
CA LEU A 938 13.52 20.53 14.16
C LEU A 938 12.89 21.46 13.12
N ARG A 939 12.00 22.36 13.55
CA ARG A 939 11.51 23.48 12.74
C ARG A 939 11.78 24.80 13.43
N VAL A 940 12.38 25.75 12.72
CA VAL A 940 12.64 27.12 13.17
C VAL A 940 11.92 28.09 12.25
N GLY A 941 10.91 28.77 12.78
CA GLY A 941 10.13 29.78 12.07
C GLY A 941 10.93 31.06 11.79
N ALA A 942 10.52 31.80 10.75
CA ALA A 942 11.07 33.12 10.44
C ALA A 942 10.84 34.16 11.57
N ASP A 943 9.86 33.90 12.45
CA ASP A 943 9.57 34.66 13.67
C ASP A 943 10.38 34.19 14.90
N GLY A 944 11.20 33.15 14.74
CA GLY A 944 11.99 32.52 15.80
C GLY A 944 11.26 31.47 16.63
N GLU A 945 10.01 31.11 16.31
CA GLU A 945 9.32 30.01 17.00
C GLU A 945 9.98 28.67 16.67
N VAL A 946 10.24 27.86 17.70
CA VAL A 946 10.84 26.53 17.55
C VAL A 946 9.80 25.47 17.85
N THR A 947 9.61 24.55 16.90
CA THR A 947 8.72 23.39 17.06
C THR A 947 9.43 22.11 16.62
N PHE A 948 8.92 20.98 17.10
CA PHE A 948 9.49 19.66 16.83
C PHE A 948 8.45 18.78 16.14
N GLY A 949 8.91 17.91 15.25
CA GLY A 949 8.07 16.92 14.59
C GLY A 949 8.33 15.52 15.16
N ASN A 950 8.57 14.54 14.28
CA ASN A 950 8.88 13.17 14.68
C ASN A 950 10.23 13.07 15.41
N GLY A 951 10.37 12.08 16.30
CA GLY A 951 11.55 11.83 17.15
C GLY A 951 11.22 11.80 18.67
N PRO A 952 12.23 11.76 19.56
CA PRO A 952 11.99 11.67 21.01
C PRO A 952 11.45 12.99 21.61
N ALA A 953 10.82 12.94 22.78
CA ALA A 953 10.17 14.11 23.38
C ALA A 953 11.15 15.18 23.89
N ASP A 954 12.41 14.83 24.12
CA ASP A 954 13.46 15.67 24.70
C ASP A 954 14.37 16.34 23.64
N GLN A 955 14.00 16.30 22.35
CA GLN A 955 14.75 16.93 21.25
C GLN A 955 15.08 18.41 21.52
N GLY A 956 14.22 19.12 22.25
CA GLY A 956 14.44 20.53 22.61
C GLY A 956 15.67 20.79 23.48
N ASP A 957 16.10 19.81 24.29
CA ASP A 957 17.28 19.96 25.14
C ASP A 957 18.59 19.91 24.32
N ARG A 958 18.51 19.43 23.07
CA ARG A 958 19.65 19.22 22.17
C ARG A 958 19.94 20.41 21.25
N VAL A 959 19.09 21.45 21.26
CA VAL A 959 19.15 22.50 20.24
C VAL A 959 19.23 23.91 20.84
N ARG A 960 19.98 24.79 20.16
CA ARG A 960 19.93 26.24 20.36
C ARG A 960 19.73 26.90 19.01
N THR A 961 18.85 27.89 18.92
CA THR A 961 18.49 28.53 17.66
C THR A 961 18.45 30.06 17.80
N ALA A 962 18.66 30.76 16.68
CA ALA A 962 18.41 32.18 16.55
C ALA A 962 17.98 32.52 15.11
N THR A 963 17.16 33.56 14.98
CA THR A 963 16.60 33.98 13.68
C THR A 963 16.68 35.51 13.55
N ALA A 964 16.99 36.01 12.35
CA ALA A 964 16.92 37.44 12.04
C ALA A 964 16.43 37.70 10.62
N ALA A 965 15.65 38.76 10.41
CA ALA A 965 15.18 39.16 9.09
C ALA A 965 16.31 39.79 8.25
N THR A 966 16.29 39.55 6.93
CA THR A 966 17.15 40.20 5.94
C THR A 966 16.32 41.08 4.99
N ASP A 967 16.97 41.79 4.06
CA ASP A 967 16.29 42.62 3.05
C ASP A 967 15.45 41.79 2.05
N ASP A 968 15.75 40.50 1.92
CA ASP A 968 15.23 39.57 0.91
C ASP A 968 14.79 38.20 1.49
N GLY A 969 14.60 38.11 2.81
CA GLY A 969 14.19 36.90 3.52
C GLY A 969 14.58 36.92 4.99
N TYR A 970 15.24 35.87 5.47
CA TYR A 970 15.67 35.72 6.86
C TYR A 970 16.84 34.74 7.00
N VAL A 971 17.57 34.82 8.11
CA VAL A 971 18.62 33.87 8.49
C VAL A 971 18.19 33.04 9.69
N VAL A 972 18.57 31.77 9.70
CA VAL A 972 18.39 30.83 10.81
C VAL A 972 19.75 30.25 11.19
N GLU A 973 20.14 30.40 12.45
CA GLU A 973 21.31 29.75 13.04
C GLU A 973 20.86 28.67 14.02
N VAL A 974 21.49 27.50 13.96
CA VAL A 974 21.18 26.36 14.82
C VAL A 974 22.47 25.69 15.30
N ALA A 975 22.52 25.35 16.58
CA ALA A 975 23.47 24.39 17.14
C ALA A 975 22.72 23.14 17.61
N VAL A 976 23.19 21.96 17.19
CA VAL A 976 22.56 20.65 17.44
C VAL A 976 23.55 19.69 18.10
N ASP A 977 23.16 19.09 19.22
CA ASP A 977 23.93 18.04 19.90
C ASP A 977 23.80 16.68 19.19
N LEU A 978 24.95 16.11 18.82
CA LEU A 978 25.12 14.82 18.14
C LEU A 978 25.23 13.63 19.09
N LEU A 979 24.87 13.78 20.37
CA LEU A 979 24.75 12.70 21.36
C LEU A 979 26.05 11.92 21.59
N GLU A 980 27.17 12.64 21.75
CA GLU A 980 28.52 12.05 21.89
C GLU A 980 29.01 11.27 20.65
N ARG A 981 28.38 11.50 19.48
CA ARG A 981 28.75 10.88 18.21
C ARG A 981 29.49 11.82 17.25
N GLY A 982 29.89 13.00 17.71
CA GLY A 982 30.68 13.92 16.90
C GLY A 982 32.14 13.49 16.78
N GLY A 983 32.92 14.28 16.04
CA GLY A 983 34.35 14.06 15.82
C GLY A 983 34.73 13.85 14.36
N GLU A 984 36.01 14.10 14.06
CA GLU A 984 36.54 13.97 12.70
C GLU A 984 36.35 12.53 12.17
N GLY A 985 35.80 12.42 10.97
CA GLY A 985 35.57 11.17 10.25
C GLY A 985 34.23 10.51 10.52
N THR A 986 33.38 11.05 11.40
CA THR A 986 32.02 10.52 11.64
C THR A 986 31.06 10.95 10.54
N PHE A 987 29.99 10.15 10.37
CA PHE A 987 28.94 10.38 9.38
C PHE A 987 27.58 10.54 10.08
N HIS A 988 26.78 11.48 9.61
CA HIS A 988 25.46 11.79 10.14
C HIS A 988 24.47 11.98 8.99
N GLY A 989 23.26 11.44 9.12
CA GLY A 989 22.21 11.71 8.15
C GLY A 989 21.67 13.11 8.39
N VAL A 990 21.58 13.95 7.35
CA VAL A 990 21.02 15.30 7.47
C VAL A 990 20.17 15.68 6.26
N ASP A 991 19.13 16.48 6.47
CA ASP A 991 18.44 17.19 5.40
C ASP A 991 18.01 18.59 5.87
N PHE A 992 17.85 19.50 4.91
CA PHE A 992 17.43 20.88 5.13
C PHE A 992 16.25 21.20 4.22
N GLN A 993 15.20 21.74 4.81
CA GLN A 993 13.96 22.05 4.11
C GLN A 993 13.53 23.48 4.41
N VAL A 994 12.98 24.17 3.42
CA VAL A 994 12.30 25.46 3.57
C VAL A 994 10.82 25.27 3.29
N ASN A 995 9.97 25.65 4.24
CA ASN A 995 8.54 25.83 4.01
C ASN A 995 8.32 27.27 3.55
N ASP A 996 7.59 27.45 2.45
CA ASP A 996 7.21 28.75 1.87
C ASP A 996 5.72 29.01 2.12
N ALA A 997 5.37 30.12 2.76
CA ALA A 997 4.00 30.46 3.13
C ALA A 997 3.53 31.81 2.58
N THR A 998 2.22 31.92 2.32
CA THR A 998 1.59 33.19 1.96
C THR A 998 0.10 33.15 2.28
N GLY A 999 -0.41 34.21 2.90
CA GLY A 999 -1.83 34.33 3.25
C GLY A 999 -2.28 33.41 4.38
N GLY A 1000 -1.36 33.03 5.27
CA GLY A 1000 -1.64 32.12 6.40
C GLY A 1000 -1.75 30.65 6.00
N SER A 1001 -1.14 30.25 4.89
CA SER A 1001 -1.06 28.85 4.43
C SER A 1001 0.24 28.59 3.69
N ARG A 1002 0.76 27.36 3.78
CA ARG A 1002 1.96 26.94 3.04
C ARG A 1002 1.65 26.74 1.56
N ILE A 1003 2.49 27.32 0.71
CA ILE A 1003 2.37 27.29 -0.75
C ILE A 1003 3.49 26.49 -1.43
N GLY A 1004 4.54 26.11 -0.71
CA GLY A 1004 5.58 25.24 -1.25
C GLY A 1004 6.58 24.72 -0.24
N ILE A 1005 7.36 23.74 -0.68
CA ILE A 1005 8.45 23.13 0.07
C ILE A 1005 9.65 22.94 -0.86
N THR A 1006 10.84 23.35 -0.40
CA THR A 1006 12.11 23.05 -1.07
C THR A 1006 13.09 22.35 -0.14
N ASN A 1007 13.74 21.29 -0.60
CA ASN A 1007 14.68 20.45 0.15
C ASN A 1007 16.08 20.48 -0.47
N TRP A 1008 17.11 20.14 0.32
CA TRP A 1008 18.45 19.89 -0.19
C TRP A 1008 18.63 18.42 -0.65
N ALA A 1009 18.25 17.46 0.18
CA ALA A 1009 18.49 16.04 -0.04
C ALA A 1009 17.25 15.26 -0.47
N ASP A 1010 16.19 15.20 0.33
CA ASP A 1010 15.06 14.36 0.01
C ASP A 1010 14.19 14.98 -1.11
N PRO A 1011 14.04 14.35 -2.30
CA PRO A 1011 13.16 14.84 -3.37
C PRO A 1011 11.68 14.45 -3.18
N THR A 1012 11.35 13.66 -2.16
CA THR A 1012 10.02 13.04 -2.00
C THR A 1012 9.09 13.82 -1.07
N GLY A 1013 9.66 14.69 -0.23
CA GLY A 1013 8.93 15.39 0.84
C GLY A 1013 8.50 14.46 1.98
N GLN A 1014 9.04 13.24 2.03
CA GLN A 1014 8.76 12.25 3.08
C GLN A 1014 9.83 12.22 4.17
N GLY A 1015 10.77 13.16 4.16
CA GLY A 1015 11.82 13.27 5.16
C GLY A 1015 11.29 13.29 6.59
N TYR A 1016 10.10 13.85 6.83
CA TYR A 1016 9.45 13.82 8.15
C TYR A 1016 8.98 12.43 8.58
N GLN A 1017 8.74 11.50 7.66
CA GLN A 1017 8.34 10.12 7.97
C GLN A 1017 9.52 9.17 7.92
N SER A 1018 10.54 9.47 7.09
CA SER A 1018 11.63 8.54 6.85
C SER A 1018 13.02 9.14 6.68
N THR A 1019 14.00 8.49 7.32
CA THR A 1019 15.43 8.82 7.27
C THR A 1019 16.14 8.33 6.00
N ALA A 1020 15.50 7.43 5.22
CA ALA A 1020 16.11 6.72 4.09
C ALA A 1020 16.66 7.66 3.00
N ARG A 1021 15.97 8.78 2.76
CA ARG A 1021 16.25 9.76 1.69
C ARG A 1021 17.05 10.97 2.15
N TRP A 1022 17.40 11.06 3.44
CA TRP A 1022 18.20 12.17 3.93
C TRP A 1022 19.60 12.13 3.30
N GLY A 1023 20.24 13.29 3.20
CA GLY A 1023 21.63 13.38 2.78
C GLY A 1023 22.57 12.86 3.86
N VAL A 1024 23.87 13.00 3.61
CA VAL A 1024 24.92 12.55 4.53
C VAL A 1024 25.93 13.67 4.72
N ALA A 1025 26.18 14.00 5.97
CA ALA A 1025 27.21 14.92 6.41
C ALA A 1025 28.39 14.13 6.98
N ARG A 1026 29.60 14.39 6.48
CA ARG A 1026 30.84 13.87 7.06
C ARG A 1026 31.57 14.98 7.82
N LEU A 1027 31.89 14.76 9.09
CA LEU A 1027 32.69 15.70 9.85
C LEU A 1027 34.16 15.58 9.43
N VAL A 1028 34.79 16.67 9.03
CA VAL A 1028 36.19 16.70 8.56
C VAL A 1028 37.00 17.76 9.31
N ALA A 1029 38.33 17.61 9.29
CA ALA A 1029 39.22 18.63 9.84
C ALA A 1029 38.99 20.00 9.16
N ALA A 1030 39.28 21.06 9.90
CA ALA A 1030 39.31 22.42 9.35
C ALA A 1030 40.20 22.48 8.09
N PRO A 1031 39.76 23.13 7.00
CA PRO A 1031 40.60 23.30 5.83
C PRO A 1031 41.87 24.05 6.23
N THR A 1032 43.03 23.49 5.87
CA THR A 1032 44.29 24.21 6.06
C THR A 1032 44.34 25.34 5.03
N PRO A 1033 44.49 26.62 5.43
CA PRO A 1033 44.59 27.70 4.46
C PRO A 1033 45.81 27.45 3.57
N GLU A 1034 45.59 27.24 2.27
CA GLU A 1034 46.69 27.13 1.32
C GLU A 1034 47.48 28.44 1.29
N PRO A 1035 48.83 28.39 1.24
CA PRO A 1035 49.63 29.60 1.18
C PRO A 1035 49.30 30.40 -0.09
N GLU A 1036 49.21 31.72 0.05
CA GLU A 1036 48.98 32.61 -1.09
C GLU A 1036 50.04 32.42 -2.18
N GLY A 1037 49.59 32.13 -3.40
CA GLY A 1037 50.42 32.03 -4.59
C GLY A 1037 51.08 33.36 -4.96
N PRO A 1038 52.26 33.35 -5.62
CA PRO A 1038 53.03 34.54 -5.97
C PRO A 1038 52.44 35.43 -7.08
N ALA A 1039 51.32 35.08 -7.71
CA ALA A 1039 50.69 35.90 -8.72
C ALA A 1039 50.24 37.26 -8.15
N THR A 1040 50.27 38.30 -8.99
CA THR A 1040 49.88 39.67 -8.63
C THR A 1040 48.86 40.28 -9.59
N ALA A 1041 48.44 39.54 -10.62
CA ALA A 1041 47.42 39.92 -11.60
C ALA A 1041 46.83 38.66 -12.27
N ALA A 1042 45.76 38.84 -13.06
CA ALA A 1042 45.11 37.75 -13.79
C ALA A 1042 46.12 36.96 -14.66
N PRO A 1043 45.87 35.66 -14.94
CA PRO A 1043 46.83 34.82 -15.65
C PRO A 1043 47.20 35.38 -17.03
N THR A 1044 48.38 35.03 -17.54
CA THR A 1044 48.72 35.32 -18.94
C THR A 1044 48.01 34.32 -19.84
N ALA A 1045 47.33 34.82 -20.89
CA ALA A 1045 46.58 33.96 -21.81
C ALA A 1045 47.46 32.81 -22.34
N PRO A 1046 47.07 31.54 -22.14
CA PRO A 1046 47.89 30.42 -22.55
C PRO A 1046 47.96 30.28 -24.07
N VAL A 1047 49.07 29.74 -24.57
CA VAL A 1047 49.22 29.36 -25.98
C VAL A 1047 48.95 27.87 -26.12
N LEU A 1048 47.97 27.52 -26.96
CA LEU A 1048 47.59 26.13 -27.20
C LEU A 1048 48.34 25.51 -28.39
N SER A 1049 48.56 24.20 -28.32
CA SER A 1049 49.07 23.36 -29.41
C SER A 1049 48.49 21.94 -29.32
N HIS A 1050 48.58 21.14 -30.37
CA HIS A 1050 48.13 19.73 -30.36
C HIS A 1050 49.09 18.79 -31.09
N ASP A 1051 48.96 17.48 -30.84
CA ASP A 1051 49.72 16.42 -31.51
C ASP A 1051 48.89 15.57 -32.50
N ASN A 1052 47.68 16.01 -32.87
CA ASN A 1052 46.85 15.34 -33.88
C ASN A 1052 47.39 15.47 -35.33
N TRP A 1053 48.57 14.92 -35.63
CA TRP A 1053 49.17 14.92 -36.96
C TRP A 1053 48.71 13.74 -37.84
N ASP A 1054 48.19 12.68 -37.24
CA ASP A 1054 47.61 11.48 -37.86
C ASP A 1054 46.10 11.61 -38.12
N GLY A 1055 45.44 12.64 -37.57
CA GLY A 1055 44.04 12.96 -37.83
C GLY A 1055 43.07 11.99 -37.17
N ASP A 1056 43.47 11.28 -36.13
CA ASP A 1056 42.60 10.37 -35.39
C ASP A 1056 41.75 11.12 -34.34
N GLY A 1057 40.81 10.41 -33.72
CA GLY A 1057 39.92 10.95 -32.69
C GLY A 1057 40.56 11.12 -31.31
N ASP A 1058 41.83 10.73 -31.15
CA ASP A 1058 42.54 10.63 -29.88
C ASP A 1058 43.84 11.44 -29.93
N PHE A 1059 43.91 12.61 -29.27
CA PHE A 1059 45.08 13.50 -29.33
C PHE A 1059 45.25 14.30 -28.03
N ARG A 1060 46.35 15.02 -27.90
CA ARG A 1060 46.61 15.91 -26.77
C ARG A 1060 46.49 17.37 -27.17
N VAL A 1061 45.91 18.17 -26.28
CA VAL A 1061 45.99 19.63 -26.31
C VAL A 1061 46.95 20.09 -25.22
N LEU A 1062 48.05 20.74 -25.61
CA LEU A 1062 49.00 21.34 -24.69
C LEU A 1062 48.69 22.83 -24.50
N SER A 1063 48.48 23.23 -23.25
CA SER A 1063 48.40 24.62 -22.81
C SER A 1063 49.75 25.06 -22.23
N SER A 1064 50.36 26.10 -22.80
CA SER A 1064 51.67 26.61 -22.38
C SER A 1064 51.63 28.10 -22.05
N MET A 1065 52.04 28.44 -20.83
CA MET A 1065 52.31 29.80 -20.37
C MET A 1065 53.82 29.96 -20.18
N TRP A 1066 54.49 30.50 -21.19
CA TRP A 1066 55.96 30.56 -21.23
C TRP A 1066 56.57 31.53 -20.21
N TRP A 1067 55.81 32.55 -19.82
CA TRP A 1067 56.16 33.60 -18.86
C TRP A 1067 54.88 34.35 -18.47
N GLY A 1068 54.91 35.09 -17.36
CA GLY A 1068 53.81 35.95 -16.92
C GLY A 1068 53.20 35.47 -15.60
N GLN A 1069 51.90 35.75 -15.41
CA GLN A 1069 51.14 35.32 -14.24
C GLN A 1069 50.57 33.94 -14.51
N ASN A 1070 50.81 32.98 -13.61
CA ASN A 1070 50.31 31.62 -13.75
C ASN A 1070 48.84 31.53 -13.32
N ALA A 1071 48.16 30.51 -13.81
CA ALA A 1071 46.84 30.14 -13.34
C ALA A 1071 46.94 29.31 -12.05
N GLU A 1072 45.86 29.32 -11.28
CA GLU A 1072 45.57 28.35 -10.22
C GLU A 1072 44.61 27.27 -10.73
N GLN A 1073 43.86 27.54 -11.80
CA GLN A 1073 42.97 26.60 -12.48
C GLN A 1073 42.95 26.83 -14.00
N LEU A 1074 42.93 25.73 -14.78
CA LEU A 1074 42.80 25.74 -16.24
C LEU A 1074 41.61 24.89 -16.67
N THR A 1075 40.65 25.50 -17.37
CA THR A 1075 39.49 24.82 -17.96
C THR A 1075 39.65 24.74 -19.47
N LEU A 1076 39.70 23.55 -20.05
CA LEU A 1076 39.67 23.30 -21.49
C LEU A 1076 38.23 23.33 -21.99
N LEU A 1077 37.97 24.14 -23.01
CA LEU A 1077 36.70 24.22 -23.71
C LEU A 1077 36.84 23.61 -25.10
N GLU A 1078 35.82 22.90 -25.54
CA GLU A 1078 35.62 22.44 -26.91
C GLU A 1078 34.35 23.07 -27.46
N ASN A 1079 34.45 23.77 -28.59
CA ASN A 1079 33.33 24.46 -29.24
C ASN A 1079 32.55 25.38 -28.26
N GLY A 1080 33.28 25.99 -27.31
CA GLY A 1080 32.72 26.87 -26.29
C GLY A 1080 32.15 26.19 -25.05
N GLN A 1081 32.20 24.86 -24.94
CA GLN A 1081 31.73 24.08 -23.79
C GLN A 1081 32.90 23.50 -22.98
N PRO A 1082 32.90 23.57 -21.64
CA PRO A 1082 33.97 22.99 -20.82
C PRO A 1082 33.97 21.47 -20.92
N ILE A 1083 35.14 20.86 -21.13
CA ILE A 1083 35.33 19.40 -21.23
C ILE A 1083 36.35 18.83 -20.24
N ALA A 1084 37.18 19.68 -19.62
CA ALA A 1084 38.09 19.29 -18.55
C ALA A 1084 38.53 20.51 -17.73
N THR A 1085 38.70 20.35 -16.42
CA THR A 1085 39.28 21.36 -15.52
C THR A 1085 40.45 20.77 -14.76
N ARG A 1086 41.52 21.53 -14.57
CA ARG A 1086 42.66 21.13 -13.75
C ARG A 1086 43.12 22.26 -12.85
N ASP A 1087 43.22 21.97 -11.56
CA ASP A 1087 43.92 22.82 -10.62
C ASP A 1087 45.42 22.68 -10.81
N VAL A 1088 46.11 23.81 -10.72
CA VAL A 1088 47.54 23.93 -11.02
C VAL A 1088 48.20 24.82 -10.00
N VAL A 1089 49.47 24.52 -9.70
CA VAL A 1089 50.22 25.33 -8.75
C VAL A 1089 50.60 26.67 -9.40
N ASP A 1090 50.27 27.77 -8.73
CA ASP A 1090 50.79 29.09 -9.06
C ASP A 1090 52.29 29.16 -8.75
N ALA A 1091 53.09 28.98 -9.79
CA ALA A 1091 54.54 29.10 -9.73
C ALA A 1091 55.06 30.42 -10.33
N THR A 1092 54.25 31.50 -10.35
CA THR A 1092 54.58 32.76 -11.03
C THR A 1092 56.00 33.25 -10.72
N PRO A 1093 56.80 33.67 -11.74
CA PRO A 1093 56.52 33.71 -13.17
C PRO A 1093 57.08 32.50 -13.95
N ALA A 1094 57.27 31.36 -13.29
CA ALA A 1094 57.84 30.16 -13.90
C ALA A 1094 56.91 29.58 -14.98
N LEU A 1095 57.53 28.90 -15.94
CA LEU A 1095 56.83 28.17 -17.01
C LEU A 1095 55.74 27.25 -16.43
N GLN A 1096 54.50 27.44 -16.87
CA GLN A 1096 53.38 26.54 -16.57
C GLN A 1096 52.93 25.85 -17.86
N VAL A 1097 53.00 24.52 -17.89
CA VAL A 1097 52.59 23.70 -19.03
C VAL A 1097 51.67 22.59 -18.54
N VAL A 1098 50.51 22.47 -19.17
CA VAL A 1098 49.50 21.44 -18.86
C VAL A 1098 49.05 20.76 -20.14
N SER A 1099 49.00 19.44 -20.13
CA SER A 1099 48.47 18.62 -21.22
C SER A 1099 47.10 18.06 -20.87
N PHE A 1100 46.15 18.20 -21.80
CA PHE A 1100 44.83 17.58 -21.74
C PHE A 1100 44.77 16.46 -22.79
N ASP A 1101 44.39 15.26 -22.37
CA ASP A 1101 44.11 14.15 -23.29
C ASP A 1101 42.66 14.29 -23.80
N VAL A 1102 42.50 14.28 -25.12
CA VAL A 1102 41.21 14.33 -25.82
C VAL A 1102 41.05 13.01 -26.56
N ALA A 1103 39.93 12.31 -26.35
CA ALA A 1103 39.68 10.99 -26.96
C ALA A 1103 38.27 10.88 -27.55
N GLY A 1104 38.11 9.93 -28.46
CA GLY A 1104 36.82 9.51 -29.01
C GLY A 1104 36.15 10.53 -29.92
N ARG A 1105 36.88 11.48 -30.51
CA ARG A 1105 36.30 12.47 -31.42
C ARG A 1105 35.96 11.86 -32.78
N LEU A 1106 34.79 12.21 -33.30
CA LEU A 1106 34.30 11.79 -34.62
C LEU A 1106 34.98 12.61 -35.71
N ASP A 1107 34.86 12.19 -36.98
CA ASP A 1107 35.38 12.97 -38.10
C ASP A 1107 34.70 14.36 -38.14
N GLY A 1108 35.50 15.41 -38.02
CA GLY A 1108 35.00 16.77 -37.85
C GLY A 1108 36.09 17.76 -37.47
N THR A 1109 35.72 19.04 -37.46
CA THR A 1109 36.59 20.14 -37.05
C THR A 1109 36.17 20.61 -35.66
N TYR A 1110 37.10 20.60 -34.71
CA TYR A 1110 36.89 20.98 -33.32
C TYR A 1110 37.70 22.22 -32.98
N VAL A 1111 37.13 23.12 -32.18
CA VAL A 1111 37.80 24.35 -31.74
C VAL A 1111 38.02 24.29 -30.23
N TYR A 1112 39.27 24.44 -29.80
CA TYR A 1112 39.66 24.38 -28.40
C TYR A 1112 40.12 25.73 -27.88
N GLU A 1113 39.69 26.08 -26.67
CA GLU A 1113 40.13 27.25 -25.91
C GLU A 1113 40.44 26.81 -24.48
N VAL A 1114 41.31 27.53 -23.78
CA VAL A 1114 41.54 27.31 -22.34
C VAL A 1114 41.25 28.61 -21.59
N VAL A 1115 40.38 28.52 -20.60
CA VAL A 1115 40.16 29.58 -19.61
C VAL A 1115 41.10 29.32 -18.44
N ALA A 1116 42.02 30.25 -18.22
CA ALA A 1116 42.98 30.28 -17.13
C ALA A 1116 42.51 31.23 -16.05
N THR A 1117 42.33 30.73 -14.83
CA THR A 1117 41.84 31.51 -13.69
C THR A 1117 42.86 31.47 -12.56
N ASN A 1118 43.08 32.63 -11.92
CA ASN A 1118 43.69 32.72 -10.60
C ASN A 1118 42.88 33.73 -9.76
N ARG A 1119 43.25 33.91 -8.49
CA ARG A 1119 42.65 34.87 -7.56
C ARG A 1119 42.50 36.33 -8.07
N HIS A 1120 43.20 36.72 -9.13
CA HIS A 1120 43.16 38.07 -9.69
C HIS A 1120 42.32 38.19 -10.96
N GLY A 1121 41.69 37.10 -11.41
CA GLY A 1121 40.79 37.07 -12.55
C GLY A 1121 41.13 35.95 -13.53
N SER A 1122 40.56 36.04 -14.73
CA SER A 1122 40.66 34.99 -15.73
C SER A 1122 41.10 35.54 -17.09
N THR A 1123 41.77 34.71 -17.88
CA THR A 1123 42.08 34.97 -19.30
C THR A 1123 41.79 33.75 -20.14
N THR A 1124 41.40 33.96 -21.39
CA THR A 1124 41.13 32.89 -22.35
C THR A 1124 42.23 32.85 -23.40
N SER A 1125 42.66 31.65 -23.79
CA SER A 1125 43.58 31.47 -24.92
C SER A 1125 42.96 31.94 -26.24
N ALA A 1126 43.79 32.06 -27.29
CA ALA A 1126 43.26 32.02 -28.64
C ALA A 1126 42.70 30.62 -28.96
N ALA A 1127 41.70 30.57 -29.82
CA ALA A 1127 41.13 29.34 -30.35
C ALA A 1127 42.16 28.50 -31.14
N LEU A 1128 42.21 27.20 -30.84
CA LEU A 1128 43.00 26.18 -31.53
C LEU A 1128 42.08 25.24 -32.29
N THR A 1129 42.19 25.21 -33.62
CA THR A 1129 41.38 24.30 -34.46
C THR A 1129 42.10 22.98 -34.69
N VAL A 1130 41.41 21.85 -34.47
CA VAL A 1130 41.90 20.49 -34.72
C VAL A 1130 40.93 19.77 -35.66
N ASP A 1131 41.44 19.20 -36.75
CA ASP A 1131 40.65 18.40 -37.69
C ASP A 1131 40.86 16.90 -37.44
N VAL A 1132 39.79 16.21 -37.07
CA VAL A 1132 39.72 14.75 -36.98
C VAL A 1132 39.18 14.20 -38.31
N ARG A 1133 39.88 13.23 -38.89
CA ARG A 1133 39.59 12.67 -40.22
C ARG A 1133 39.61 11.14 -40.27
N ASN A 1134 40.07 10.47 -39.20
CA ASN A 1134 40.29 9.04 -39.11
C ASN A 1134 39.68 8.46 -37.80
N ALA A 1135 38.45 8.83 -37.45
CA ALA A 1135 37.82 8.42 -36.19
C ALA A 1135 37.39 6.94 -36.14
N ARG A 1136 37.28 6.26 -37.30
CA ARG A 1136 36.95 4.82 -37.37
C ARG A 1136 38.12 3.97 -36.88
N PRO A 1137 37.87 2.79 -36.29
CA PRO A 1137 38.95 1.94 -35.81
C PRO A 1137 39.90 1.58 -36.95
N ALA A 1138 41.21 1.51 -36.69
CA ALA A 1138 42.13 1.05 -37.72
C ALA A 1138 41.82 -0.41 -38.12
N PRO A 1139 41.99 -0.81 -39.40
CA PRO A 1139 41.62 -2.15 -39.84
C PRO A 1139 42.35 -3.25 -39.05
N PRO A 1140 41.62 -4.24 -38.49
CA PRO A 1140 42.24 -5.34 -37.75
C PRO A 1140 43.02 -6.29 -38.66
N VAL A 1141 44.11 -6.86 -38.14
CA VAL A 1141 44.89 -7.92 -38.78
C VAL A 1141 44.69 -9.23 -38.02
N LEU A 1142 44.28 -10.28 -38.73
CA LEU A 1142 44.07 -11.62 -38.17
C LEU A 1142 45.25 -12.57 -38.43
N TRP A 1143 45.47 -13.50 -37.51
CA TRP A 1143 46.37 -14.64 -37.63
C TRP A 1143 45.87 -15.85 -36.82
N HIS A 1144 46.37 -17.06 -37.10
CA HIS A 1144 46.02 -18.28 -36.36
C HIS A 1144 47.24 -19.14 -35.99
N ASP A 1145 47.10 -20.02 -35.00
CA ASP A 1145 48.15 -20.96 -34.58
C ASP A 1145 47.92 -22.43 -35.01
N ASN A 1146 46.91 -22.70 -35.85
CA ASN A 1146 46.57 -24.04 -36.38
C ASN A 1146 47.65 -24.70 -37.28
N TRP A 1147 48.83 -25.02 -36.74
CA TRP A 1147 49.94 -25.64 -37.48
C TRP A 1147 49.85 -27.16 -37.56
N ASP A 1148 49.13 -27.78 -36.63
CA ASP A 1148 48.92 -29.23 -36.55
C ASP A 1148 47.67 -29.70 -37.28
N GLY A 1149 46.72 -28.79 -37.55
CA GLY A 1149 45.56 -28.99 -38.40
C GLY A 1149 44.47 -29.83 -37.76
N ASP A 1150 44.40 -29.88 -36.42
CA ASP A 1150 43.51 -30.75 -35.62
C ASP A 1150 42.13 -30.15 -35.32
N GLY A 1151 41.89 -28.91 -35.75
CA GLY A 1151 40.62 -28.23 -35.56
C GLY A 1151 40.48 -27.54 -34.19
N SER A 1152 41.55 -27.49 -33.39
CA SER A 1152 41.65 -26.71 -32.15
C SER A 1152 42.76 -25.69 -32.25
N TYR A 1153 42.38 -24.42 -32.42
CA TYR A 1153 43.33 -23.33 -32.65
C TYR A 1153 42.80 -22.00 -32.15
N THR A 1154 43.72 -21.07 -32.02
CA THR A 1154 43.48 -19.69 -31.64
C THR A 1154 43.49 -18.82 -32.89
N VAL A 1155 42.48 -17.95 -33.03
CA VAL A 1155 42.52 -16.81 -33.95
C VAL A 1155 42.84 -15.57 -33.12
N THR A 1156 43.90 -14.86 -33.50
CA THR A 1156 44.33 -13.62 -32.85
C THR A 1156 44.13 -12.45 -33.79
N MET A 1157 43.48 -11.41 -33.27
CA MET A 1157 43.35 -10.10 -33.88
C MET A 1157 44.36 -9.14 -33.26
N ASN A 1158 45.07 -8.39 -34.09
CA ASN A 1158 45.90 -7.26 -33.68
C ASN A 1158 45.57 -6.01 -34.50
N MET A 1159 45.54 -4.87 -33.83
CA MET A 1159 45.51 -3.52 -34.38
C MET A 1159 46.71 -2.75 -33.81
N TRP A 1160 47.68 -2.40 -34.64
CA TRP A 1160 48.99 -1.94 -34.17
C TRP A 1160 49.09 -0.45 -33.85
N TRP A 1161 48.23 0.37 -34.45
CA TRP A 1161 48.17 1.83 -34.30
C TRP A 1161 46.84 2.36 -34.86
N GLY A 1162 46.46 3.59 -34.50
CA GLY A 1162 45.24 4.28 -34.92
C GLY A 1162 44.12 4.23 -33.87
N THR A 1163 42.94 4.78 -34.19
CA THR A 1163 41.82 4.83 -33.25
C THR A 1163 41.42 3.42 -32.80
N ASN A 1164 41.30 3.26 -31.50
CA ASN A 1164 40.92 1.99 -30.90
C ASN A 1164 39.43 1.67 -31.11
N ALA A 1165 39.10 0.38 -31.11
CA ALA A 1165 37.73 -0.10 -31.13
C ALA A 1165 37.19 -0.27 -29.71
N THR A 1166 35.87 -0.25 -29.56
CA THR A 1166 35.18 -0.64 -28.32
C THR A 1166 34.57 -2.03 -28.43
N THR A 1167 34.49 -2.61 -29.63
CA THR A 1167 33.96 -3.96 -29.85
C THR A 1167 34.74 -4.68 -30.93
N TYR A 1168 35.02 -5.97 -30.68
CA TYR A 1168 35.53 -6.94 -31.64
C TYR A 1168 34.47 -8.00 -31.91
N ARG A 1169 34.22 -8.30 -33.19
CA ARG A 1169 33.37 -9.43 -33.62
C ARG A 1169 34.14 -10.31 -34.58
N LEU A 1170 34.17 -11.62 -34.33
CA LEU A 1170 34.78 -12.60 -35.22
C LEU A 1170 33.70 -13.39 -35.95
N TYR A 1171 33.85 -13.53 -37.26
CA TYR A 1171 32.97 -14.32 -38.12
C TYR A 1171 33.74 -15.49 -38.73
N GLU A 1172 33.13 -16.67 -38.76
CA GLU A 1172 33.57 -17.87 -39.47
C GLU A 1172 32.60 -18.13 -40.64
N ASP A 1173 33.11 -18.14 -41.87
CA ASP A 1173 32.32 -18.34 -43.09
C ASP A 1173 31.08 -17.42 -43.19
N GLY A 1174 31.21 -16.20 -42.65
CA GLY A 1174 30.15 -15.19 -42.61
C GLY A 1174 29.19 -15.30 -41.42
N VAL A 1175 29.36 -16.27 -40.53
CA VAL A 1175 28.56 -16.46 -39.31
C VAL A 1175 29.32 -15.92 -38.10
N LEU A 1176 28.68 -15.13 -37.25
CA LEU A 1176 29.27 -14.59 -36.03
C LEU A 1176 29.60 -15.73 -35.04
N VAL A 1177 30.85 -15.81 -34.58
CA VAL A 1177 31.31 -16.87 -33.67
C VAL A 1177 31.90 -16.35 -32.36
N ASP A 1178 32.20 -15.06 -32.26
CA ASP A 1178 32.68 -14.43 -31.03
C ASP A 1178 32.40 -12.93 -31.03
N THR A 1179 32.11 -12.35 -29.87
CA THR A 1179 31.97 -10.91 -29.65
C THR A 1179 32.62 -10.56 -28.33
N GLN A 1180 33.58 -9.63 -28.35
CA GLN A 1180 34.30 -9.16 -27.17
C GLN A 1180 34.18 -7.64 -27.08
N ALA A 1181 33.88 -7.12 -25.90
CA ALA A 1181 34.10 -5.71 -25.59
C ALA A 1181 35.60 -5.45 -25.50
N LEU A 1182 36.06 -4.34 -26.07
CA LEU A 1182 37.46 -3.94 -26.01
C LEU A 1182 37.57 -2.62 -25.27
N THR A 1183 38.51 -2.52 -24.33
CA THR A 1183 38.86 -1.25 -23.70
C THR A 1183 39.72 -0.44 -24.67
N PRO A 1184 39.31 0.78 -25.05
CA PRO A 1184 40.16 1.68 -25.81
C PRO A 1184 41.40 2.07 -24.98
N ARG A 1185 42.58 2.00 -25.60
CA ARG A 1185 43.88 2.38 -25.02
C ARG A 1185 44.48 3.57 -25.75
N GLY A 1186 43.62 4.49 -26.23
CA GLY A 1186 44.03 5.61 -27.07
C GLY A 1186 44.70 5.16 -28.36
N ARG A 1187 45.97 5.56 -28.55
CA ARG A 1187 46.77 5.23 -29.75
C ARG A 1187 47.54 3.91 -29.65
N ASP A 1188 47.49 3.25 -28.49
CA ASP A 1188 48.24 2.02 -28.26
C ASP A 1188 47.67 0.84 -29.05
N ALA A 1189 48.52 -0.17 -29.27
CA ALA A 1189 48.11 -1.39 -29.94
C ALA A 1189 47.00 -2.13 -29.15
N GLN A 1190 46.01 -2.63 -29.89
CA GLN A 1190 44.87 -3.35 -29.36
C GLN A 1190 44.86 -4.78 -29.93
N SER A 1191 44.50 -5.78 -29.12
CA SER A 1191 44.47 -7.18 -29.53
C SER A 1191 43.29 -7.92 -28.91
N ALA A 1192 42.77 -8.91 -29.63
CA ALA A 1192 41.72 -9.82 -29.16
C ALA A 1192 42.06 -11.25 -29.57
N VAL A 1193 41.61 -12.23 -28.77
CA VAL A 1193 41.96 -13.63 -28.96
C VAL A 1193 40.70 -14.48 -28.84
N THR A 1194 40.42 -15.29 -29.86
CA THR A 1194 39.31 -16.25 -29.87
C THR A 1194 39.88 -17.67 -29.94
N ARG A 1195 39.58 -18.52 -28.96
CA ARG A 1195 39.94 -19.94 -28.98
C ARG A 1195 38.81 -20.76 -29.61
N LEU A 1196 39.15 -21.58 -30.59
CA LEU A 1196 38.23 -22.40 -31.36
C LEU A 1196 38.61 -23.87 -31.17
N THR A 1197 37.61 -24.75 -31.02
CA THR A 1197 37.83 -26.20 -30.90
C THR A 1197 36.81 -26.96 -31.73
N GLY A 1198 37.14 -28.21 -32.10
CA GLY A 1198 36.21 -29.12 -32.76
C GLY A 1198 35.84 -28.76 -34.21
N ARG A 1199 36.66 -27.96 -34.91
CA ARG A 1199 36.40 -27.62 -36.32
C ARG A 1199 36.62 -28.84 -37.21
N SER A 1200 35.64 -29.14 -38.05
CA SER A 1200 35.71 -30.28 -38.97
C SER A 1200 36.76 -30.07 -40.08
N PRO A 1201 37.31 -31.15 -40.69
CA PRO A 1201 38.24 -31.02 -41.81
C PRO A 1201 37.64 -30.20 -42.97
N GLY A 1202 38.31 -29.12 -43.36
CA GLY A 1202 37.81 -28.12 -44.31
C GLY A 1202 38.62 -26.83 -44.26
N VAL A 1203 38.30 -25.88 -45.14
CA VAL A 1203 38.81 -24.51 -45.07
C VAL A 1203 37.73 -23.65 -44.40
N HIS A 1204 38.08 -23.04 -43.26
CA HIS A 1204 37.23 -22.11 -42.51
C HIS A 1204 37.77 -20.70 -42.71
N VAL A 1205 36.95 -19.75 -43.14
CA VAL A 1205 37.39 -18.37 -43.44
C VAL A 1205 36.96 -17.43 -42.33
N TYR A 1206 37.94 -16.77 -41.69
CA TYR A 1206 37.68 -15.82 -40.61
C TYR A 1206 37.75 -14.38 -41.07
N THR A 1207 36.80 -13.55 -40.63
CA THR A 1207 36.86 -12.09 -40.75
C THR A 1207 36.56 -11.47 -39.41
N ALA A 1208 37.30 -10.43 -39.03
CA ALA A 1208 37.04 -9.66 -37.83
C ALA A 1208 36.49 -8.28 -38.17
N GLU A 1209 35.56 -7.82 -37.34
CA GLU A 1209 35.09 -6.44 -37.33
C GLU A 1209 35.55 -5.76 -36.06
N LEU A 1210 36.08 -4.54 -36.22
CA LEU A 1210 36.31 -3.60 -35.13
C LEU A 1210 35.32 -2.45 -35.26
N SER A 1211 34.57 -2.16 -34.20
CA SER A 1211 33.64 -1.03 -34.18
C SER A 1211 33.87 -0.10 -32.99
N ASN A 1212 33.62 1.19 -33.21
CA ASN A 1212 33.43 2.21 -32.19
C ASN A 1212 32.27 3.14 -32.63
N ALA A 1213 32.02 4.23 -31.90
CA ALA A 1213 30.96 5.19 -32.22
C ALA A 1213 31.08 5.85 -33.61
N ALA A 1214 32.28 5.89 -34.21
CA ALA A 1214 32.52 6.46 -35.54
C ALA A 1214 32.27 5.47 -36.70
N GLY A 1215 32.08 4.18 -36.39
CA GLY A 1215 31.75 3.14 -37.35
C GLY A 1215 32.62 1.89 -37.23
N THR A 1216 32.65 1.11 -38.31
CA THR A 1216 33.24 -0.23 -38.32
C THR A 1216 34.32 -0.35 -39.39
N THR A 1217 35.40 -1.06 -39.08
CA THR A 1217 36.37 -1.55 -40.06
C THR A 1217 36.49 -3.06 -40.00
N ARG A 1218 36.83 -3.68 -41.14
CA ARG A 1218 36.91 -5.14 -41.29
C ARG A 1218 38.33 -5.58 -41.62
N SER A 1219 38.71 -6.75 -41.12
CA SER A 1219 39.95 -7.42 -41.52
C SER A 1219 39.86 -7.91 -42.97
N VAL A 1220 41.03 -8.17 -43.56
CA VAL A 1220 41.11 -9.07 -44.71
C VAL A 1220 40.71 -10.49 -44.25
N PRO A 1221 39.98 -11.29 -45.07
CA PRO A 1221 39.64 -12.67 -44.71
C PRO A 1221 40.88 -13.55 -44.49
N LEU A 1222 40.88 -14.32 -43.41
CA LEU A 1222 41.91 -15.27 -43.02
C LEU A 1222 41.41 -16.72 -43.23
N PRO A 1223 41.86 -17.41 -44.29
CA PRO A 1223 41.53 -18.82 -44.49
C PRO A 1223 42.39 -19.71 -43.57
N VAL A 1224 41.74 -20.65 -42.87
CA VAL A 1224 42.39 -21.64 -42.00
C VAL A 1224 42.03 -23.04 -42.48
N LEU A 1225 43.03 -23.86 -42.79
CA LEU A 1225 42.84 -25.24 -43.23
C LEU A 1225 42.91 -26.20 -42.05
N VAL A 1226 41.88 -27.03 -41.87
CA VAL A 1226 41.85 -28.17 -40.94
C VAL A 1226 41.88 -29.47 -41.76
N TRP A 1227 42.79 -30.39 -41.44
CA TRP A 1227 42.98 -31.62 -42.23
C TRP A 1227 43.10 -32.90 -41.39
N ARG A 1228 43.15 -32.81 -40.06
CA ARG A 1228 43.08 -33.94 -39.13
C ARG A 1228 41.69 -34.01 -38.51
N ARG A 1229 41.28 -35.24 -38.20
CA ARG A 1229 40.02 -35.54 -37.51
C ARG A 1229 40.21 -35.53 -36.01
#